data_AF-R7P598-F1
#
_entry.id   AF-R7P598-F1
#
_cell.length_a   1.000
_cell.length_b   1.000
_cell.length_c   1.000
_cell.angle_alpha   90.00
_cell.angle_beta   90.00
_cell.angle_gamma   90.00
#
_symmetry.space_group_name_H-M   'P 1'
#
loop_
_entity.id
_entity.type
_entity.pdbx_description
1 polymer ?
#
loop_
_entity_poly.entity_id
_entity_poly.type
_entity_poly.pdbx_seq_one_letter_code
_entity_poly.pdbx_strand_id
1 'polypeptide(L)'
;MKKFANYIANHSALVLIISLVLLIPAIIGYVNTRINYDILVYLPDSVDTIKGENILTDDFGLGAYAFVMVDSNNSKNILNLEKDIKKIDGVNAVMSLADLTDTTIPVDMLPSKVVDKLDKDNETIIFVTFEGGTSEDDTIEAVRQLRKTVKDDTKVSSMTSMVIDTMDLSNKEIFTYVVIAVALCLTVLLLATDSYVIPFLLLGNIGIAIIYNLGSNIFLGQISYITKAITAVLQLGVTMDFSIFLYHKYEQAKQNNKKLKKTEAMSEAIIETFQSVLGSSLTTFAGFLALCTMDLTLGTDIGLVMAKGVLCGLICVITLFPALLMIFDKMVEKTKHKVILPEFKRIQDFSVNNYKAIIVAFLILLIPAFYGNNHYKVYYKLDDSLPEYLAFNVANSELAEKFNIVSPEIILLDKNVKSNEVNKLVSDLENIEGIDLVLAPNSFVDPAMMMLLPNDLTKILDNDNYQLVIVNSTYELASDELKNQIGEIEEVVKKYDENSIIAGEGPLMNDLVTIADHDFKMVNYTSILVIFIIMILVLKQINLPIVLILTIEFAIFCNMSVAYYTSTTLPFIASIVVGTIQLGATIDYAILMSTKYLEERSEQSDKFSAMKKTLSLTVPSIITSALCFFGATFGVSAYTKIDMIGSICELLARGSIISMIVVVTILPSLLLVTDKLIVKNKKKEGKDMKKLKTASLIGLSLLLLPFNASAAKTESIYTKLDYNGDTVKSTVSNHIENDKNGEVKDNTILSNILNVNGDETFTLDKDTLTWYAKEKDIFYQGTTDKELPLSTVVKYYYNGKETDAKDIIGKSGKIKIEIRLLNNSLLNKNNRFTPFVVAIGTTIDNETNKNISITNGKVTDTGSRNIAVAISSPGLYEYTNIKEFKDLNKVVISYETTDFEINDIYMVASPKLLSDLDFDIFNKLDEFSSSIDTLSSKMDDIENGAKKLYDGSSALVSGEAKFNSKLTYLATSLEKISNGTLALNDGIDEMIETLTSVKEMMANKDLNGSLANLQVLYQTNSATIKKISNEKVDATYKYYQMSQTETEDAMVERLKQMNPNIDEATLVNLKNVKSTYELKLLLTANNNAISEMITNLQDLNTLLNTLDAKLQEVKVMKSKVTYLNDSLSQVSQGLTKMSQTTLITDGISSLNQGLKELSDGTNLINIQGIKQLVNYKNQVLTYTNKFKDIANLSKSYQGFSSNNSDQTVFIYKIGK
;
A
#
# COMPACT_ATOMS: atom_id res chain seq x y z
N MET A 1 23.15 37.49 16.08
CA MET A 1 23.77 36.24 16.59
C MET A 1 24.81 36.45 17.67
N LYS A 2 25.96 37.10 17.45
CA LYS A 2 27.00 37.23 18.48
C LYS A 2 26.53 37.82 19.82
N LYS A 3 25.67 38.86 19.79
CA LYS A 3 25.05 39.44 21.00
C LYS A 3 24.17 38.43 21.75
N PHE A 4 23.39 37.64 21.02
CA PHE A 4 22.49 36.62 21.59
C PHE A 4 23.28 35.46 22.22
N ALA A 5 24.27 34.92 21.51
CA ALA A 5 25.13 33.85 22.01
C ALA A 5 25.88 34.25 23.28
N ASN A 6 26.44 35.47 23.31
CA ASN A 6 27.06 36.03 24.52
C ASN A 6 26.06 36.22 25.67
N TYR A 7 24.82 36.60 25.38
CA TYR A 7 23.80 36.79 26.40
C TYR A 7 23.45 35.47 27.09
N ILE A 8 23.17 34.42 26.30
CA ILE A 8 22.87 33.07 26.80
C ILE A 8 24.04 32.52 27.62
N ALA A 9 25.29 32.64 27.12
CA ALA A 9 26.47 32.13 27.81
C ALA A 9 26.74 32.83 29.15
N ASN A 10 26.47 34.14 29.26
CA ASN A 10 26.74 34.92 30.47
C ASN A 10 25.59 34.89 31.50
N HIS A 11 24.35 34.56 31.09
CA HIS A 11 23.17 34.53 31.95
C HIS A 11 22.57 33.12 32.10
N SER A 12 23.42 32.09 32.06
CA SER A 12 23.00 30.67 32.12
C SER A 12 22.07 30.35 33.30
N ALA A 13 22.35 30.87 34.49
CA ALA A 13 21.50 30.67 35.67
C ALA A 13 20.08 31.24 35.50
N LEU A 14 19.96 32.43 34.88
CA LEU A 14 18.66 33.05 34.61
C LEU A 14 17.85 32.20 33.60
N VAL A 15 18.51 31.74 32.54
CA VAL A 15 17.88 30.87 31.53
C VAL A 15 17.34 29.60 32.17
N LEU A 16 18.13 28.93 33.03
CA LEU A 16 17.69 27.73 33.73
C LEU A 16 16.47 27.98 34.63
N ILE A 17 16.47 29.09 35.38
CA ILE A 17 15.33 29.46 36.26
C ILE A 17 14.06 29.69 35.42
N ILE A 18 14.16 30.45 34.33
CA ILE A 18 13.02 30.69 33.43
C ILE A 18 12.49 29.37 32.87
N SER A 19 13.38 28.48 32.42
CA SER A 19 12.98 27.17 31.92
C SER A 19 12.26 26.33 32.98
N LEU A 20 12.78 26.29 34.22
CA LEU A 20 12.11 25.55 35.31
C LEU A 20 10.73 26.14 35.67
N VAL A 21 10.57 27.47 35.61
CA VAL A 21 9.26 28.12 35.84
C VAL A 21 8.26 27.78 34.73
N LEU A 22 8.68 27.80 33.46
CA LEU A 22 7.83 27.43 32.32
C LEU A 22 7.39 25.96 32.33
N LEU A 23 8.07 25.11 33.11
CA LEU A 23 7.74 23.70 33.26
C LEU A 23 6.42 23.48 34.01
N ILE A 24 6.06 24.39 34.92
CA ILE A 24 4.80 24.34 35.69
C ILE A 24 3.57 24.41 34.78
N PRO A 25 3.36 25.47 33.97
CA PRO A 25 2.21 25.52 33.06
C PRO A 25 2.26 24.42 32.00
N ALA A 26 3.45 23.96 31.58
CA ALA A 26 3.57 22.86 30.63
C ALA A 26 3.11 21.51 31.20
N ILE A 27 3.46 21.17 32.46
CA ILE A 27 2.94 19.96 33.12
C ILE A 27 1.42 20.02 33.26
N ILE A 28 0.88 21.18 33.67
CA ILE A 28 -0.57 21.37 33.79
C ILE A 28 -1.24 21.12 32.44
N GLY A 29 -0.71 21.70 31.36
CA GLY A 29 -1.19 21.45 30.01
C GLY A 29 -1.09 19.98 29.60
N TYR A 30 0.00 19.29 29.96
CA TYR A 30 0.25 17.91 29.57
C TYR A 30 -0.76 16.95 30.22
N VAL A 31 -1.05 17.14 31.51
CA VAL A 31 -2.02 16.31 32.25
C VAL A 31 -3.44 16.57 31.79
N ASN A 32 -3.77 17.80 31.39
CA ASN A 32 -5.12 18.20 31.02
C ASN A 32 -5.44 18.08 29.51
N THR A 33 -4.49 17.67 28.68
CA THR A 33 -4.74 17.47 27.24
C THR A 33 -5.56 16.19 27.05
N ARG A 34 -6.73 16.30 26.39
CA ARG A 34 -7.59 15.14 26.08
C ARG A 34 -6.92 14.28 25.00
N ILE A 35 -7.01 12.96 25.17
CA ILE A 35 -6.45 11.99 24.22
C ILE A 35 -7.60 11.25 23.56
N ASN A 36 -7.64 11.31 22.23
CA ASN A 36 -8.61 10.55 21.44
C ASN A 36 -8.02 9.20 21.02
N TYR A 37 -8.78 8.14 21.26
CA TYR A 37 -8.42 6.75 20.96
C TYR A 37 -9.18 6.18 19.76
N ASP A 38 -10.10 6.95 19.18
CA ASP A 38 -10.82 6.61 17.97
C ASP A 38 -10.15 7.28 16.76
N ILE A 39 -9.72 6.46 15.80
CA ILE A 39 -9.06 6.92 14.57
C ILE A 39 -10.10 7.41 13.55
N LEU A 40 -11.33 6.89 13.58
CA LEU A 40 -12.37 7.24 12.62
C LEU A 40 -12.86 8.67 12.79
N VAL A 41 -12.76 9.22 14.00
CA VAL A 41 -13.04 10.64 14.30
C VAL A 41 -12.09 11.59 13.54
N TYR A 42 -10.97 11.08 13.01
CA TYR A 42 -10.05 11.90 12.21
C TYR A 42 -10.42 11.97 10.71
N LEU A 43 -11.49 11.29 10.28
CA LEU A 43 -12.06 11.48 8.95
C LEU A 43 -12.62 12.91 8.78
N PRO A 44 -12.60 13.49 7.57
CA PRO A 44 -13.12 14.83 7.35
C PRO A 44 -14.64 14.92 7.54
N ASP A 45 -15.11 15.98 8.22
CA ASP A 45 -16.54 16.27 8.43
C ASP A 45 -17.34 16.43 7.11
N SER A 46 -16.66 16.66 5.99
CA SER A 46 -17.28 16.80 4.67
C SER A 46 -17.75 15.48 4.06
N VAL A 47 -17.24 14.34 4.55
CA VAL A 47 -17.57 13.00 4.06
C VAL A 47 -19.00 12.63 4.46
N ASP A 48 -19.77 12.06 3.54
CA ASP A 48 -21.20 11.79 3.77
C ASP A 48 -21.42 10.77 4.90
N THR A 49 -20.54 9.79 5.04
CA THR A 49 -20.59 8.81 6.14
C THR A 49 -20.47 9.47 7.52
N ILE A 50 -19.58 10.45 7.70
CA ILE A 50 -19.45 11.20 8.97
C ILE A 50 -20.70 12.05 9.23
N LYS A 51 -21.31 12.63 8.19
CA LYS A 51 -22.61 13.30 8.34
C LYS A 51 -23.69 12.29 8.75
N GLY A 52 -23.65 11.09 8.20
CA GLY A 52 -24.54 9.99 8.57
C GLY A 52 -24.41 9.62 10.05
N GLU A 53 -23.20 9.44 10.56
CA GLU A 53 -22.94 9.19 11.99
C GLU A 53 -23.44 10.33 12.89
N ASN A 54 -23.23 11.58 12.46
CA ASN A 54 -23.75 12.74 13.20
C ASN A 54 -25.29 12.75 13.22
N ILE A 55 -25.96 12.41 12.11
CA ILE A 55 -27.42 12.28 12.05
C ILE A 55 -27.90 11.13 12.95
N LEU A 56 -27.21 9.98 12.93
CA LEU A 56 -27.54 8.86 13.82
C LEU A 56 -27.41 9.26 15.30
N THR A 57 -26.38 10.02 15.65
CA THR A 57 -26.17 10.54 17.01
C THR A 57 -27.26 11.55 17.40
N ASP A 58 -27.40 12.63 16.63
CA ASP A 58 -28.20 13.80 17.01
C ASP A 58 -29.72 13.56 16.84
N ASP A 59 -30.14 12.88 15.77
CA ASP A 59 -31.56 12.75 15.40
C ASP A 59 -32.17 11.40 15.85
N PHE A 60 -31.37 10.35 15.99
CA PHE A 60 -31.83 9.01 16.40
C PHE A 60 -31.37 8.60 17.81
N GLY A 61 -30.45 9.32 18.43
CA GLY A 61 -29.83 8.91 19.71
C GLY A 61 -29.06 7.59 19.59
N LEU A 62 -28.47 7.35 18.42
CA LEU A 62 -27.70 6.17 18.06
C LEU A 62 -26.26 6.61 17.78
N GLY A 63 -25.61 7.25 18.76
CA GLY A 63 -24.24 7.72 18.62
C GLY A 63 -23.21 6.60 18.72
N ALA A 64 -23.53 5.56 19.50
CA ALA A 64 -22.81 4.31 19.50
C ALA A 64 -23.77 3.15 19.76
N TYR A 65 -23.32 1.94 19.47
CA TYR A 65 -24.07 0.73 19.78
C TYR A 65 -23.15 -0.41 20.24
N ALA A 66 -23.75 -1.40 20.89
CA ALA A 66 -23.10 -2.62 21.32
C ALA A 66 -24.00 -3.83 21.06
N PHE A 67 -23.38 -4.93 20.62
CA PHE A 67 -23.98 -6.25 20.61
C PHE A 67 -23.50 -7.02 21.84
N VAL A 68 -24.46 -7.46 22.65
CA VAL A 68 -24.21 -8.20 23.88
C VAL A 68 -24.71 -9.64 23.71
N MET A 69 -23.79 -10.60 23.70
CA MET A 69 -24.11 -12.01 23.56
C MET A 69 -24.43 -12.63 24.92
N VAL A 70 -25.59 -13.28 25.04
CA VAL A 70 -26.08 -13.84 26.31
C VAL A 70 -26.70 -15.21 26.10
N ASP A 71 -26.70 -16.05 27.13
CA ASP A 71 -27.30 -17.38 27.10
C ASP A 71 -28.83 -17.31 26.91
N SER A 72 -29.37 -17.99 25.88
CA SER A 72 -30.79 -17.98 25.53
C SER A 72 -31.66 -18.94 26.37
N ASN A 73 -31.06 -19.77 27.23
CA ASN A 73 -31.76 -20.78 28.04
C ASN A 73 -32.71 -20.19 29.11
N ASN A 74 -32.67 -18.89 29.39
CA ASN A 74 -33.53 -18.26 30.39
C ASN A 74 -33.97 -16.84 29.99
N SER A 75 -35.10 -16.74 29.29
CA SER A 75 -35.72 -15.47 28.88
C SER A 75 -35.97 -14.51 30.04
N LYS A 76 -36.23 -15.02 31.26
CA LYS A 76 -36.41 -14.15 32.45
C LYS A 76 -35.09 -13.51 32.90
N ASN A 77 -33.97 -14.20 32.73
CA ASN A 77 -32.66 -13.62 33.00
C ASN A 77 -32.30 -12.55 31.97
N ILE A 78 -32.63 -12.77 30.70
CA ILE A 78 -32.45 -11.80 29.61
C ILE A 78 -33.24 -10.51 29.92
N LEU A 79 -34.54 -10.62 30.21
CA LEU A 79 -35.39 -9.47 30.56
C LEU A 79 -34.94 -8.74 31.84
N ASN A 80 -34.36 -9.45 32.81
CA ASN A 80 -33.79 -8.81 34.01
C ASN A 80 -32.49 -8.06 33.67
N LEU A 81 -31.63 -8.67 32.86
CA LEU A 81 -30.38 -8.07 32.41
C LEU A 81 -30.66 -6.81 31.59
N GLU A 82 -31.62 -6.83 30.67
CA GLU A 82 -32.06 -5.63 29.93
C GLU A 82 -32.52 -4.51 30.86
N LYS A 83 -33.33 -4.83 31.88
CA LYS A 83 -33.76 -3.84 32.88
C LYS A 83 -32.60 -3.26 33.67
N ASP A 84 -31.54 -4.01 33.87
CA ASP A 84 -30.34 -3.52 34.54
C ASP A 84 -29.48 -2.69 33.58
N ILE A 85 -29.39 -3.07 32.29
CA ILE A 85 -28.72 -2.28 31.24
C ILE A 85 -29.43 -0.96 31.00
N LYS A 86 -30.77 -0.93 30.92
CA LYS A 86 -31.60 0.29 30.75
C LYS A 86 -31.44 1.30 31.90
N LYS A 87 -30.86 0.91 33.04
CA LYS A 87 -30.57 1.84 34.18
C LYS A 87 -29.19 2.49 34.08
N ILE A 88 -28.34 2.03 33.16
CA ILE A 88 -27.01 2.59 32.96
C ILE A 88 -27.18 3.99 32.35
N ASP A 89 -26.52 4.97 32.97
CA ASP A 89 -26.52 6.36 32.50
C ASP A 89 -25.83 6.43 31.12
N GLY A 90 -26.46 7.08 30.14
CA GLY A 90 -25.99 7.15 28.75
C GLY A 90 -26.51 6.05 27.80
N VAL A 91 -27.23 5.04 28.30
CA VAL A 91 -27.93 4.05 27.44
C VAL A 91 -29.24 4.65 26.93
N ASN A 92 -29.41 4.72 25.61
CA ASN A 92 -30.63 5.22 24.99
C ASN A 92 -31.70 4.12 24.88
N ALA A 93 -31.35 2.97 24.30
CA ALA A 93 -32.25 1.84 24.15
C ALA A 93 -31.56 0.49 24.31
N VAL A 94 -32.36 -0.52 24.66
CA VAL A 94 -31.93 -1.92 24.77
C VAL A 94 -33.02 -2.77 24.14
N MET A 95 -32.63 -3.62 23.20
CA MET A 95 -33.53 -4.42 22.37
C MET A 95 -33.03 -5.87 22.33
N SER A 96 -33.93 -6.84 22.50
CA SER A 96 -33.62 -8.26 22.29
C SER A 96 -34.79 -9.01 21.68
N LEU A 97 -34.57 -10.28 21.34
CA LEU A 97 -35.63 -11.19 20.92
C LEU A 97 -36.71 -11.40 22.00
N ALA A 98 -36.37 -11.23 23.29
CA ALA A 98 -37.32 -11.37 24.39
C ALA A 98 -38.37 -10.26 24.39
N ASP A 99 -38.01 -9.03 24.04
CA ASP A 99 -38.95 -7.89 23.95
C ASP A 99 -40.01 -8.11 22.85
N LEU A 100 -39.63 -8.71 21.71
CA LEU A 100 -40.54 -9.06 20.61
C LEU A 100 -41.50 -10.20 20.98
N THR A 101 -41.07 -11.12 21.84
CA THR A 101 -41.84 -12.32 22.19
C THR A 101 -42.72 -12.14 23.44
N ASP A 102 -42.35 -11.24 24.35
CA ASP A 102 -43.19 -10.82 25.49
C ASP A 102 -44.35 -9.90 25.02
N THR A 103 -44.21 -9.24 23.87
CA THR A 103 -45.23 -8.35 23.24
C THR A 103 -46.33 -9.06 22.45
N THR A 104 -46.60 -10.34 22.74
CA THR A 104 -47.64 -11.20 22.13
C THR A 104 -47.35 -11.73 20.72
N ILE A 105 -46.19 -11.46 20.12
CA ILE A 105 -45.80 -11.99 18.81
C ILE A 105 -45.10 -13.34 19.01
N PRO A 106 -45.68 -14.48 18.56
CA PRO A 106 -45.00 -15.77 18.60
C PRO A 106 -43.71 -15.72 17.77
N VAL A 107 -42.63 -16.38 18.23
CA VAL A 107 -41.34 -16.47 17.50
C VAL A 107 -41.55 -16.99 16.06
N ASP A 108 -42.50 -17.91 15.86
CA ASP A 108 -42.87 -18.47 14.56
C ASP A 108 -43.41 -17.42 13.55
N MET A 109 -43.82 -16.24 14.03
CA MET A 109 -44.28 -15.13 13.20
C MET A 109 -43.17 -14.15 12.82
N LEU A 110 -41.98 -14.25 13.42
CA LEU A 110 -40.83 -13.46 13.03
C LEU A 110 -40.20 -14.07 11.76
N PRO A 111 -39.66 -13.24 10.83
CA PRO A 111 -38.97 -13.77 9.66
C PRO A 111 -37.82 -14.69 10.09
N SER A 112 -37.75 -15.90 9.53
CA SER A 112 -36.74 -16.89 9.93
C SER A 112 -35.30 -16.36 9.81
N LYS A 113 -35.02 -15.56 8.77
CA LYS A 113 -33.73 -14.88 8.57
C LYS A 113 -33.32 -13.98 9.75
N VAL A 114 -34.28 -13.39 10.47
CA VAL A 114 -34.02 -12.52 11.63
C VAL A 114 -33.77 -13.35 12.88
N VAL A 115 -34.59 -14.39 13.10
CA VAL A 115 -34.43 -15.29 14.25
C VAL A 115 -33.10 -16.04 14.16
N ASP A 116 -32.76 -16.59 12.99
CA ASP A 116 -31.49 -17.31 12.73
C ASP A 116 -30.24 -16.42 12.92
N LYS A 117 -30.40 -15.09 12.90
CA LYS A 117 -29.33 -14.11 13.11
C LYS A 117 -29.23 -13.60 14.54
N LEU A 118 -30.29 -13.72 15.33
CA LEU A 118 -30.37 -13.18 16.69
C LEU A 118 -30.37 -14.25 17.78
N ASP A 119 -30.61 -15.53 17.45
CA ASP A 119 -30.55 -16.67 18.38
C ASP A 119 -29.92 -17.89 17.69
N LYS A 120 -28.74 -18.29 18.16
CA LYS A 120 -27.95 -19.41 17.63
C LYS A 120 -27.17 -20.11 18.74
N ASP A 121 -27.07 -21.44 18.67
CA ASP A 121 -26.25 -22.26 19.58
C ASP A 121 -26.51 -22.01 21.09
N ASN A 122 -27.77 -21.75 21.46
CA ASN A 122 -28.20 -21.36 22.82
C ASN A 122 -27.64 -20.01 23.31
N GLU A 123 -27.24 -19.12 22.40
CA GLU A 123 -26.92 -17.72 22.70
C GLU A 123 -27.78 -16.80 21.85
N THR A 124 -28.18 -15.68 22.42
CA THR A 124 -28.94 -14.62 21.75
C THR A 124 -28.25 -13.27 21.91
N ILE A 125 -28.56 -12.34 21.02
CA ILE A 125 -27.99 -10.99 21.01
C ILE A 125 -28.97 -10.01 21.65
N ILE A 126 -28.47 -9.22 22.59
CA ILE A 126 -29.08 -7.98 23.04
C ILE A 126 -28.36 -6.83 22.33
N PHE A 127 -29.10 -6.00 21.61
CA PHE A 127 -28.61 -4.78 20.99
C PHE A 127 -28.83 -3.60 21.92
N VAL A 128 -27.77 -2.84 22.19
CA VAL A 128 -27.76 -1.69 23.09
C VAL A 128 -27.32 -0.46 22.31
N THR A 129 -28.04 0.65 22.41
CA THR A 129 -27.66 1.94 21.82
C THR A 129 -27.32 2.96 22.90
N PHE A 130 -26.44 3.90 22.57
CA PHE A 130 -25.97 4.94 23.47
C PHE A 130 -26.26 6.32 22.85
N GLU A 131 -26.54 7.30 23.71
CA GLU A 131 -26.85 8.66 23.29
C GLU A 131 -25.64 9.36 22.64
N GLY A 132 -24.46 9.24 23.25
CA GLY A 132 -23.22 9.88 22.77
C GLY A 132 -22.41 9.03 21.79
N GLY A 133 -21.47 9.66 21.10
CA GLY A 133 -20.58 8.99 20.13
C GLY A 133 -19.64 7.94 20.75
N THR A 134 -18.97 7.18 19.88
CA THR A 134 -18.07 6.05 20.22
C THR A 134 -16.97 6.37 21.24
N SER A 135 -16.46 7.60 21.23
CA SER A 135 -15.31 8.06 22.02
C SER A 135 -15.65 9.14 23.05
N GLU A 136 -16.93 9.38 23.29
CA GLU A 136 -17.38 10.29 24.34
C GLU A 136 -17.22 9.69 25.75
N ASP A 137 -16.93 10.55 26.73
CA ASP A 137 -16.53 10.12 28.06
C ASP A 137 -17.69 9.42 28.80
N ASP A 138 -18.93 9.85 28.55
CA ASP A 138 -20.17 9.25 29.04
C ASP A 138 -20.45 7.89 28.39
N THR A 139 -20.34 7.76 27.07
CA THR A 139 -20.48 6.48 26.35
C THR A 139 -19.42 5.47 26.79
N ILE A 140 -18.16 5.91 26.96
CA ILE A 140 -17.07 5.06 27.48
C ILE A 140 -17.42 4.53 28.89
N GLU A 141 -17.94 5.37 29.78
CA GLU A 141 -18.33 4.93 31.12
C GLU A 141 -19.58 4.04 31.08
N ALA A 142 -20.55 4.32 30.21
CA ALA A 142 -21.72 3.49 30.01
C ALA A 142 -21.35 2.07 29.55
N VAL A 143 -20.43 1.95 28.59
CA VAL A 143 -19.95 0.64 28.10
C VAL A 143 -19.11 -0.09 29.15
N ARG A 144 -18.33 0.63 29.98
CA ARG A 144 -17.66 0.02 31.15
C ARG A 144 -18.65 -0.52 32.17
N GLN A 145 -19.74 0.19 32.42
CA GLN A 145 -20.82 -0.28 33.29
C GLN A 145 -21.58 -1.45 32.66
N LEU A 146 -21.76 -1.44 31.33
CA LEU A 146 -22.37 -2.53 30.58
C LEU A 146 -21.55 -3.82 30.74
N ARG A 147 -20.24 -3.77 30.47
CA ARG A 147 -19.30 -4.89 30.69
C ARG A 147 -19.39 -5.45 32.11
N LYS A 148 -19.41 -4.59 33.14
CA LYS A 148 -19.59 -5.00 34.55
C LYS A 148 -20.95 -5.65 34.82
N THR A 149 -22.00 -5.17 34.17
CA THR A 149 -23.38 -5.67 34.36
C THR A 149 -23.56 -7.04 33.72
N VAL A 150 -22.98 -7.24 32.53
CA VAL A 150 -22.92 -8.53 31.81
C VAL A 150 -22.01 -9.53 32.53
N LYS A 151 -21.00 -9.04 33.28
CA LYS A 151 -19.99 -9.82 34.04
C LYS A 151 -19.02 -10.61 33.18
N ASP A 152 -19.03 -10.39 31.88
CA ASP A 152 -18.09 -10.95 30.92
C ASP A 152 -17.81 -9.93 29.82
N ASP A 153 -16.58 -9.41 29.81
CA ASP A 153 -16.17 -8.37 28.88
C ASP A 153 -16.12 -8.91 27.44
N THR A 154 -15.83 -10.21 27.25
CA THR A 154 -15.71 -10.84 25.92
C THR A 154 -17.07 -11.08 25.27
N LYS A 155 -18.16 -10.71 25.95
CA LYS A 155 -19.53 -10.82 25.42
C LYS A 155 -20.09 -9.49 24.92
N VAL A 156 -19.32 -8.41 24.99
CA VAL A 156 -19.75 -7.05 24.60
C VAL A 156 -18.92 -6.55 23.42
N SER A 157 -19.44 -6.73 22.20
CA SER A 157 -18.84 -6.18 20.97
C SER A 157 -19.37 -4.78 20.70
N SER A 158 -18.48 -3.79 20.58
CA SER A 158 -18.80 -2.38 20.33
C SER A 158 -17.53 -1.62 19.92
N MET A 159 -17.65 -0.58 19.10
CA MET A 159 -16.51 0.31 18.82
C MET A 159 -15.98 1.01 20.07
N THR A 160 -16.86 1.35 21.01
CA THR A 160 -16.43 1.88 22.31
C THR A 160 -15.67 0.83 23.13
N SER A 161 -16.02 -0.46 23.00
CA SER A 161 -15.25 -1.57 23.59
C SER A 161 -13.81 -1.60 23.03
N MET A 162 -13.64 -1.38 21.72
CA MET A 162 -12.32 -1.25 21.08
C MET A 162 -11.54 -0.04 21.61
N VAL A 163 -12.22 1.12 21.73
CA VAL A 163 -11.65 2.37 22.27
C VAL A 163 -11.18 2.16 23.71
N ILE A 164 -11.98 1.49 24.56
CA ILE A 164 -11.61 1.17 25.95
C ILE A 164 -10.38 0.27 26.00
N ASP A 165 -10.38 -0.83 25.23
CA ASP A 165 -9.28 -1.79 25.25
C ASP A 165 -7.98 -1.16 24.74
N THR A 166 -8.07 -0.32 23.70
CA THR A 166 -6.94 0.48 23.17
C THR A 166 -6.43 1.47 24.22
N MET A 167 -7.35 2.19 24.89
CA MET A 167 -7.00 3.17 25.91
C MET A 167 -6.30 2.52 27.11
N ASP A 168 -6.84 1.43 27.64
CA ASP A 168 -6.30 0.75 28.81
C ASP A 168 -4.95 0.10 28.50
N LEU A 169 -4.80 -0.51 27.32
CA LEU A 169 -3.52 -1.07 26.86
C LEU A 169 -2.48 0.03 26.66
N SER A 170 -2.82 1.09 25.92
CA SER A 170 -1.92 2.22 25.64
C SER A 170 -1.46 2.90 26.92
N ASN A 171 -2.37 3.23 27.83
CA ASN A 171 -2.03 3.90 29.10
C ASN A 171 -1.12 3.04 30.00
N LYS A 172 -1.28 1.71 29.95
CA LYS A 172 -0.41 0.77 30.67
C LYS A 172 1.01 0.71 30.09
N GLU A 173 1.14 0.87 28.77
CA GLU A 173 2.42 0.70 28.07
C GLU A 173 3.24 2.00 27.93
N ILE A 174 2.59 3.16 27.72
CA ILE A 174 3.23 4.46 27.43
C ILE A 174 4.39 4.76 28.36
N PHE A 175 4.17 4.67 29.68
CA PHE A 175 5.21 4.99 30.64
C PHE A 175 6.41 4.05 30.53
N THR A 176 6.15 2.74 30.43
CA THR A 176 7.19 1.71 30.42
C THR A 176 8.08 1.82 29.20
N TYR A 177 7.51 1.94 28.00
CA TYR A 177 8.35 2.02 26.81
C TYR A 177 9.10 3.36 26.68
N VAL A 178 8.56 4.48 27.21
CA VAL A 178 9.31 5.74 27.26
C VAL A 178 10.54 5.59 28.15
N VAL A 179 10.40 4.92 29.29
CA VAL A 179 11.55 4.60 30.17
C VAL A 179 12.56 3.70 29.46
N ILE A 180 12.11 2.70 28.72
CA ILE A 180 12.98 1.83 27.92
C ILE A 180 13.73 2.65 26.85
N ALA A 181 13.04 3.50 26.10
CA ALA A 181 13.64 4.35 25.07
C ALA A 181 14.71 5.29 25.64
N VAL A 182 14.42 5.93 26.78
CA VAL A 182 15.38 6.78 27.50
C VAL A 182 16.56 5.97 28.01
N ALA A 183 16.34 4.76 28.57
CA ALA A 183 17.41 3.91 29.08
C ALA A 183 18.35 3.40 27.98
N LEU A 184 17.79 2.99 26.83
CA LEU A 184 18.58 2.54 25.67
C LEU A 184 19.37 3.69 25.05
N CYS A 185 18.74 4.86 24.85
CA CYS A 185 19.47 6.02 24.36
C CYS A 185 20.53 6.50 25.38
N LEU A 186 20.24 6.50 26.68
CA LEU A 186 21.23 6.79 27.73
C LEU A 186 22.43 5.84 27.62
N THR A 187 22.18 4.55 27.41
CA THR A 187 23.24 3.54 27.22
C THR A 187 24.10 3.87 26.00
N VAL A 188 23.50 4.19 24.86
CA VAL A 188 24.23 4.61 23.65
C VAL A 188 25.06 5.87 23.91
N LEU A 189 24.48 6.89 24.54
CA LEU A 189 25.15 8.15 24.84
C LEU A 189 26.32 7.97 25.82
N LEU A 190 26.20 7.10 26.82
CA LEU A 190 27.29 6.78 27.75
C LEU A 190 28.48 6.10 27.04
N LEU A 191 28.22 5.31 26.01
CA LEU A 191 29.26 4.68 25.19
C LEU A 191 29.90 5.64 24.18
N ALA A 192 29.13 6.64 23.74
CA ALA A 192 29.50 7.52 22.64
C ALA A 192 30.14 8.85 23.05
N THR A 193 29.81 9.36 24.24
CA THR A 193 30.32 10.65 24.74
C THR A 193 31.61 10.46 25.55
N ASP A 194 32.32 11.56 25.82
CA ASP A 194 33.59 11.57 26.57
C ASP A 194 33.41 11.87 28.07
N SER A 195 32.18 11.90 28.59
CA SER A 195 31.90 12.20 30.00
C SER A 195 30.59 11.60 30.48
N TYR A 196 30.58 10.98 31.66
CA TYR A 196 29.39 10.32 32.23
C TYR A 196 28.21 11.26 32.52
N VAL A 197 28.45 12.56 32.73
CA VAL A 197 27.40 13.54 33.07
C VAL A 197 26.69 14.08 31.83
N ILE A 198 27.37 14.14 30.69
CA ILE A 198 26.84 14.74 29.45
C ILE A 198 25.56 14.06 28.96
N PRO A 199 25.47 12.72 28.90
CA PRO A 199 24.23 12.04 28.53
C PRO A 199 23.00 12.49 29.33
N PHE A 200 23.16 12.70 30.64
CA PHE A 200 22.06 13.18 31.50
C PHE A 200 21.69 14.64 31.21
N LEU A 201 22.65 15.50 30.88
CA LEU A 201 22.37 16.89 30.49
C LEU A 201 21.67 16.97 29.13
N LEU A 202 22.07 16.11 28.18
CA LEU A 202 21.42 15.98 26.87
C LEU A 202 19.96 15.53 27.04
N LEU A 203 19.74 14.41 27.73
CA LEU A 203 18.40 13.86 27.96
C LEU A 203 17.55 14.78 28.83
N GLY A 204 18.12 15.45 29.83
CA GLY A 204 17.40 16.43 30.65
C GLY A 204 16.91 17.64 29.84
N ASN A 205 17.76 18.18 28.95
CA ASN A 205 17.38 19.26 28.04
C ASN A 205 16.22 18.84 27.12
N ILE A 206 16.31 17.65 26.55
CA ILE A 206 15.30 17.14 25.62
C ILE A 206 14.01 16.76 26.34
N GLY A 207 14.10 16.16 27.53
CA GLY A 207 12.96 15.84 28.38
C GLY A 207 12.13 17.09 28.73
N ILE A 208 12.80 18.21 29.05
CA ILE A 208 12.11 19.49 29.25
C ILE A 208 11.44 19.98 27.96
N ALA A 209 12.10 19.84 26.81
CA ALA A 209 11.52 20.19 25.51
C ALA A 209 10.30 19.32 25.14
N ILE A 210 10.30 18.03 25.50
CA ILE A 210 9.17 17.11 25.30
C ILE A 210 7.98 17.54 26.18
N ILE A 211 8.23 17.89 27.45
CA ILE A 211 7.18 18.38 28.36
C ILE A 211 6.57 19.69 27.84
N TYR A 212 7.38 20.62 27.32
CA TYR A 212 6.84 21.83 26.68
C TYR A 212 5.98 21.52 25.46
N ASN A 213 6.42 20.59 24.62
CA ASN A 213 5.68 20.21 23.43
C ASN A 213 4.33 19.59 23.81
N LEU A 214 4.35 18.48 24.55
CA LEU A 214 3.15 17.77 24.98
C LEU A 214 2.24 18.65 25.85
N GLY A 215 2.82 19.52 26.66
CA GLY A 215 2.08 20.48 27.48
C GLY A 215 1.32 21.53 26.68
N SER A 216 1.90 21.99 25.57
CA SER A 216 1.26 22.96 24.69
C SER A 216 0.12 22.38 23.83
N ASN A 217 -0.15 21.07 23.90
CA ASN A 217 -1.23 20.44 23.15
C ASN A 217 -2.62 20.76 23.73
N ILE A 218 -2.69 21.31 24.95
CA ILE A 218 -3.93 21.85 25.50
C ILE A 218 -4.58 22.91 24.60
N PHE A 219 -3.79 23.65 23.81
CA PHE A 219 -4.30 24.62 22.85
C PHE A 219 -4.91 24.00 21.58
N LEU A 220 -4.68 22.71 21.34
CA LEU A 220 -5.28 21.94 20.25
C LEU A 220 -6.60 21.26 20.68
N GLY A 221 -6.95 21.30 21.98
CA GLY A 221 -8.10 20.61 22.54
C GLY A 221 -7.84 19.13 22.79
N GLN A 222 -7.64 18.36 21.73
CA GLN A 222 -7.36 16.92 21.80
C GLN A 222 -6.27 16.50 20.81
N ILE A 223 -5.62 15.38 21.09
CA ILE A 223 -4.62 14.75 20.21
C ILE A 223 -4.84 13.24 20.17
N SER A 224 -4.34 12.57 19.14
CA SER A 224 -4.46 11.12 19.00
C SER A 224 -3.57 10.40 20.03
N TYR A 225 -3.99 9.21 20.47
CA TYR A 225 -3.16 8.32 21.26
C TYR A 225 -1.87 7.93 20.53
N ILE A 226 -1.92 7.79 19.19
CA ILE A 226 -0.74 7.53 18.35
C ILE A 226 0.22 8.69 18.47
N THR A 227 -0.26 9.92 18.26
CA THR A 227 0.51 11.15 18.38
C THR A 227 1.17 11.25 19.75
N LYS A 228 0.41 11.07 20.84
CA LYS A 228 0.96 11.05 22.21
C LYS A 228 2.03 9.99 22.38
N ALA A 229 1.79 8.78 21.87
CA ALA A 229 2.65 7.63 22.04
C ALA A 229 4.01 7.80 21.38
N ILE A 230 4.04 8.29 20.13
CA ILE A 230 5.26 8.39 19.33
C ILE A 230 6.01 9.71 19.57
N THR A 231 5.32 10.79 19.96
CA THR A 231 5.92 12.14 20.06
C THR A 231 7.12 12.18 20.97
N ALA A 232 7.01 11.60 22.18
CA ALA A 232 8.11 11.63 23.16
C ALA A 232 9.37 10.94 22.62
N VAL A 233 9.20 9.82 21.93
CA VAL A 233 10.29 8.96 21.43
C VAL A 233 10.92 9.56 20.18
N LEU A 234 10.09 10.04 19.26
CA LEU A 234 10.52 10.68 18.03
C LEU A 234 11.25 12.00 18.29
N GLN A 235 10.69 12.84 19.15
CA GLN A 235 11.30 14.10 19.53
C GLN A 235 12.63 13.85 20.25
N LEU A 236 12.74 12.77 21.04
CA LEU A 236 14.00 12.34 21.64
C LEU A 236 15.08 12.12 20.58
N GLY A 237 14.78 11.36 19.53
CA GLY A 237 15.72 11.06 18.46
C GLY A 237 16.09 12.29 17.63
N VAL A 238 15.08 13.00 17.11
CA VAL A 238 15.26 14.10 16.16
C VAL A 238 15.98 15.31 16.80
N THR A 239 15.69 15.62 18.07
CA THR A 239 16.25 16.83 18.70
C THR A 239 17.61 16.60 19.36
N MET A 240 18.04 15.33 19.47
CA MET A 240 19.30 14.99 20.12
C MET A 240 20.52 15.48 19.34
N ASP A 241 20.44 15.40 18.02
CA ASP A 241 21.53 15.69 17.09
C ASP A 241 22.05 17.11 17.25
N PHE A 242 21.11 18.05 17.42
CA PHE A 242 21.42 19.46 17.60
C PHE A 242 22.24 19.68 18.88
N SER A 243 21.88 18.96 19.94
CA SER A 243 22.55 19.03 21.24
C SER A 243 23.94 18.40 21.17
N ILE A 244 24.07 17.23 20.54
CA ILE A 244 25.36 16.55 20.34
C ILE A 244 26.30 17.43 19.51
N PHE A 245 25.80 18.06 18.45
CA PHE A 245 26.60 18.91 17.59
C PHE A 245 27.11 20.16 18.31
N LEU A 246 26.25 20.82 19.08
CA LEU A 246 26.63 21.95 19.93
C LEU A 246 27.69 21.56 20.97
N TYR A 247 27.54 20.39 21.60
CA TYR A 247 28.50 19.88 22.57
C TYR A 247 29.89 19.64 21.96
N HIS A 248 29.96 18.93 20.82
CA HIS A 248 31.23 18.66 20.15
C HIS A 248 31.92 19.95 19.70
N LYS A 249 31.17 20.94 19.23
CA LYS A 249 31.71 22.26 18.86
C LYS A 249 32.20 23.05 20.06
N TYR A 250 31.51 22.97 21.19
CA TYR A 250 31.97 23.57 22.44
C TYR A 250 33.30 22.96 22.90
N GLU A 251 33.41 21.63 22.88
CA GLU A 251 34.66 20.95 23.24
C GLU A 251 35.78 21.22 22.22
N GLN A 252 35.47 21.29 20.93
CA GLN A 252 36.43 21.68 19.89
C GLN A 252 36.96 23.11 20.10
N ALA A 253 36.09 24.08 20.43
CA ALA A 253 36.49 25.45 20.73
C ALA A 253 37.42 25.50 21.97
N LYS A 254 37.13 24.72 23.01
CA LYS A 254 38.01 24.59 24.21
C LYS A 254 39.37 23.98 23.87
N GLN A 255 39.41 22.98 22.99
CA GLN A 255 40.65 22.31 22.59
C GLN A 255 41.53 23.17 21.69
N ASN A 256 40.93 23.86 20.71
CA ASN A 256 41.65 24.72 19.77
C ASN A 256 42.33 25.90 20.46
N ASN A 257 41.76 26.40 21.57
CA ASN A 257 42.34 27.53 22.29
C ASN A 257 42.12 27.44 23.80
N LYS A 258 43.03 26.76 24.50
CA LYS A 258 42.99 26.51 25.95
C LYS A 258 42.96 27.78 26.84
N LYS A 259 43.18 28.96 26.28
CA LYS A 259 43.16 30.26 27.00
C LYS A 259 41.80 30.99 26.92
N LEU A 260 40.86 30.53 26.08
CA LEU A 260 39.52 31.12 25.95
C LEU A 260 38.71 30.95 27.24
N LYS A 261 37.95 31.97 27.62
CA LYS A 261 36.98 31.84 28.72
C LYS A 261 35.87 30.87 28.30
N LYS A 262 35.35 30.09 29.26
CA LYS A 262 34.29 29.09 29.02
C LYS A 262 33.05 29.70 28.33
N THR A 263 32.69 30.93 28.71
CA THR A 263 31.56 31.67 28.11
C THR A 263 31.85 32.13 26.68
N GLU A 264 33.09 32.51 26.36
CA GLU A 264 33.51 32.89 25.01
C GLU A 264 33.55 31.66 24.09
N ALA A 265 34.08 30.53 24.57
CA ALA A 265 34.08 29.26 23.85
C ALA A 265 32.64 28.77 23.55
N MET A 266 31.72 28.90 24.51
CA MET A 266 30.30 28.57 24.29
C MET A 266 29.65 29.52 23.28
N SER A 267 29.94 30.82 23.35
CA SER A 267 29.41 31.77 22.37
C SER A 267 29.93 31.49 20.96
N GLU A 268 31.19 31.09 20.81
CA GLU A 268 31.77 30.72 19.51
C GLU A 268 31.10 29.45 18.97
N ALA A 269 30.94 28.43 19.81
CA ALA A 269 30.24 27.20 19.46
C ALA A 269 28.79 27.46 19.00
N ILE A 270 28.01 28.28 19.71
CA ILE A 270 26.64 28.64 19.30
C ILE A 270 26.63 29.34 17.94
N ILE A 271 27.56 30.26 17.67
CA ILE A 271 27.60 31.00 16.41
C ILE A 271 27.94 30.09 15.23
N GLU A 272 28.90 29.18 15.41
CA GLU A 272 29.28 28.22 14.38
C GLU A 272 28.19 27.18 14.12
N THR A 273 27.53 26.68 15.16
CA THR A 273 26.50 25.65 15.00
C THR A 273 25.17 26.21 14.52
N PHE A 274 24.87 27.48 14.77
CA PHE A 274 23.56 28.07 14.48
C PHE A 274 23.08 27.85 13.04
N GLN A 275 23.95 28.07 12.03
CA GLN A 275 23.53 27.89 10.63
C GLN A 275 23.24 26.43 10.29
N SER A 276 24.05 25.50 10.81
CA SER A 276 23.87 24.07 10.58
C SER A 276 22.63 23.54 11.31
N VAL A 277 22.48 23.88 12.59
CA VAL A 277 21.36 23.43 13.44
C VAL A 277 20.04 24.03 12.98
N LEU A 278 20.01 25.31 12.58
CA LEU A 278 18.80 25.90 12.02
C LEU A 278 18.40 25.30 10.68
N GLY A 279 19.36 25.08 9.78
CA GLY A 279 19.07 24.51 8.47
C GLY A 279 18.46 23.13 8.58
N SER A 280 19.05 22.31 9.45
CA SER A 280 18.62 20.96 9.82
C SER A 280 17.25 20.93 10.51
N SER A 281 17.08 21.67 11.62
CA SER A 281 15.78 21.74 12.31
C SER A 281 14.65 22.32 11.45
N LEU A 282 14.92 23.26 10.55
CA LEU A 282 13.90 23.81 9.65
C LEU A 282 13.45 22.78 8.59
N THR A 283 14.37 21.94 8.10
CA THR A 283 13.99 20.85 7.20
C THR A 283 13.16 19.79 7.89
N THR A 284 13.50 19.42 9.13
CA THR A 284 12.70 18.45 9.89
C THR A 284 11.35 19.02 10.29
N PHE A 285 11.30 20.29 10.73
CA PHE A 285 10.07 21.02 11.01
C PHE A 285 9.12 21.01 9.82
N ALA A 286 9.64 21.29 8.62
CA ALA A 286 8.83 21.32 7.41
C ALA A 286 8.43 19.93 6.90
N GLY A 287 9.28 18.91 7.13
CA GLY A 287 8.92 17.52 6.87
C GLY A 287 7.70 17.09 7.69
N PHE A 288 7.62 17.49 8.96
CA PHE A 288 6.43 17.25 9.77
C PHE A 288 5.22 18.07 9.34
N LEU A 289 5.39 19.34 8.95
CA LEU A 289 4.29 20.15 8.43
C LEU A 289 3.74 19.63 7.09
N ALA A 290 4.53 18.87 6.32
CA ALA A 290 4.03 18.24 5.11
C ALA A 290 2.99 17.14 5.41
N LEU A 291 2.89 16.62 6.64
CA LEU A 291 1.77 15.74 7.04
C LEU A 291 0.45 16.50 7.15
N CYS A 292 0.47 17.84 7.28
CA CYS A 292 -0.76 18.64 7.34
C CYS A 292 -1.46 18.80 5.98
N THR A 293 -0.91 18.23 4.91
CA THR A 293 -1.58 18.18 3.60
C THR A 293 -2.38 16.90 3.39
N MET A 294 -2.46 16.05 4.41
CA MET A 294 -3.36 14.90 4.46
C MET A 294 -4.80 15.37 4.62
N ASP A 295 -5.71 14.74 3.89
CA ASP A 295 -7.15 14.86 4.10
C ASP A 295 -7.53 14.20 5.43
N LEU A 296 -6.92 13.06 5.78
CA LEU A 296 -7.07 12.46 7.10
C LEU A 296 -6.44 13.38 8.16
N THR A 297 -7.27 13.94 9.03
CA THR A 297 -6.83 14.98 9.99
C THR A 297 -5.84 14.46 11.02
N LEU A 298 -5.68 13.14 11.15
CA LEU A 298 -4.62 12.48 11.93
C LEU A 298 -3.22 12.92 11.47
N GLY A 299 -3.02 13.12 10.16
CA GLY A 299 -1.78 13.64 9.61
C GLY A 299 -1.48 15.06 10.12
N THR A 300 -2.52 15.90 10.16
CA THR A 300 -2.43 17.26 10.72
C THR A 300 -2.10 17.23 12.21
N ASP A 301 -2.72 16.33 12.98
CA ASP A 301 -2.45 16.15 14.41
C ASP A 301 -0.97 15.77 14.67
N ILE A 302 -0.49 14.71 14.01
CA ILE A 302 0.92 14.27 14.12
C ILE A 302 1.87 15.38 13.65
N GLY A 303 1.58 15.97 12.48
CA GLY A 303 2.43 16.98 11.85
C GLY A 303 2.62 18.24 12.70
N LEU A 304 1.53 18.79 13.25
CA LEU A 304 1.58 19.98 14.09
C LEU A 304 2.30 19.71 15.42
N VAL A 305 1.97 18.61 16.11
CA VAL A 305 2.58 18.26 17.40
C VAL A 305 4.08 18.00 17.22
N MET A 306 4.48 17.31 16.16
CA MET A 306 5.90 17.03 15.91
C MET A 306 6.67 18.27 15.44
N ALA A 307 6.09 19.11 14.59
CA ALA A 307 6.70 20.38 14.19
C ALA A 307 6.93 21.29 15.40
N LYS A 308 5.94 21.40 16.30
CA LYS A 308 6.09 22.08 17.60
C LYS A 308 7.20 21.45 18.44
N GLY A 309 7.29 20.12 18.47
CA GLY A 309 8.34 19.38 19.17
C GLY A 309 9.75 19.71 18.69
N VAL A 310 9.97 19.74 17.37
CA VAL A 310 11.25 20.15 16.77
C VAL A 310 11.58 21.59 17.14
N LEU A 311 10.60 22.50 17.08
CA LEU A 311 10.79 23.91 17.41
C LEU A 311 11.12 24.12 18.90
N CYS A 312 10.40 23.44 19.80
CA CYS A 312 10.70 23.44 21.24
C CYS A 312 12.09 22.86 21.53
N GLY A 313 12.44 21.77 20.84
CA GLY A 313 13.76 21.16 20.90
C GLY A 313 14.85 22.15 20.48
N LEU A 314 14.70 22.78 19.31
CA LEU A 314 15.63 23.80 18.81
C LEU A 314 15.81 24.95 19.80
N ILE A 315 14.72 25.50 20.35
CA ILE A 315 14.79 26.58 21.35
C ILE A 315 15.57 26.12 22.58
N CYS A 316 15.28 24.93 23.11
CA CYS A 316 15.99 24.38 24.27
C CYS A 316 17.47 24.16 23.97
N VAL A 317 17.82 23.64 22.79
CA VAL A 317 19.22 23.42 22.39
C VAL A 317 20.02 24.71 22.27
N ILE A 318 19.43 25.82 21.80
CA ILE A 318 20.16 27.09 21.69
C ILE A 318 20.12 27.94 22.97
N THR A 319 19.33 27.55 23.98
CA THR A 319 19.16 28.30 25.23
C THR A 319 19.50 27.47 26.47
N LEU A 320 18.63 26.50 26.81
CA LEU A 320 18.71 25.64 27.99
C LEU A 320 19.96 24.76 27.97
N PHE A 321 20.30 24.12 26.85
CA PHE A 321 21.45 23.22 26.79
C PHE A 321 22.80 23.93 27.05
N PRO A 322 23.12 25.09 26.43
CA PRO A 322 24.26 25.92 26.81
C PRO A 322 24.26 26.31 28.28
N ALA A 323 23.09 26.65 28.83
CA ALA A 323 22.96 27.02 30.23
C ALA A 323 23.30 25.85 31.17
N LEU A 324 22.79 24.66 30.87
CA LEU A 324 23.12 23.42 31.59
C LEU A 324 24.62 23.12 31.52
N LEU A 325 25.21 23.18 30.32
CA LEU A 325 26.66 22.99 30.16
C LEU A 325 27.45 24.02 30.98
N MET A 326 27.10 25.31 30.95
CA MET A 326 27.82 26.34 31.71
C MET A 326 27.75 26.15 33.23
N ILE A 327 26.63 25.68 33.75
CA ILE A 327 26.45 25.43 35.19
C ILE A 327 27.19 24.16 35.62
N PHE A 328 27.08 23.09 34.84
CA PHE A 328 27.62 21.77 35.17
C PHE A 328 29.01 21.48 34.58
N ASP A 329 29.65 22.43 33.89
CA ASP A 329 30.93 22.21 33.20
C ASP A 329 32.04 21.69 34.14
N LYS A 330 32.07 22.12 35.42
CA LYS A 330 33.01 21.53 36.40
C LYS A 330 32.77 20.04 36.64
N MET A 331 31.51 19.61 36.68
CA MET A 331 31.16 18.19 36.83
C MET A 331 31.51 17.42 35.56
N VAL A 332 31.20 17.99 34.39
CA VAL A 332 31.55 17.42 33.08
C VAL A 332 33.05 17.16 32.97
N GLU A 333 33.90 18.13 33.35
CA GLU A 333 35.36 18.00 33.35
C GLU A 333 35.86 16.93 34.33
N LYS A 334 35.24 16.80 35.50
CA LYS A 334 35.62 15.83 36.53
C LYS A 334 35.30 14.38 36.13
N THR A 335 34.25 14.18 35.34
CA THR A 335 33.79 12.85 34.92
C THR A 335 34.23 12.46 33.51
N LYS A 336 35.24 13.15 32.95
CA LYS A 336 35.77 12.82 31.62
C LYS A 336 36.41 11.43 31.59
N HIS A 337 36.12 10.69 30.53
CA HIS A 337 36.70 9.39 30.22
C HIS A 337 37.06 9.31 28.74
N LYS A 338 37.74 8.22 28.37
CA LYS A 338 38.01 7.94 26.95
C LYS A 338 36.71 7.49 26.28
N VAL A 339 36.41 8.02 25.10
CA VAL A 339 35.29 7.56 24.26
C VAL A 339 35.50 6.09 23.91
N ILE A 340 34.46 5.27 24.10
CA ILE A 340 34.49 3.82 23.88
C ILE A 340 34.22 3.49 22.41
N LEU A 341 33.32 4.23 21.75
CA LEU A 341 33.04 4.08 20.32
C LEU A 341 34.31 4.31 19.47
N PRO A 342 34.66 3.39 18.54
CA PRO A 342 35.85 3.52 17.70
C PRO A 342 35.71 4.65 16.67
N GLU A 343 36.81 5.17 16.16
CA GLU A 343 36.80 6.22 15.11
C GLU A 343 36.36 5.70 13.72
N PHE A 344 36.00 4.43 13.57
CA PHE A 344 35.54 3.79 12.31
C PHE A 344 36.39 4.06 11.05
N LYS A 345 37.72 4.26 11.20
CA LYS A 345 38.63 4.63 10.09
C LYS A 345 38.54 3.72 8.87
N ARG A 346 38.32 2.42 9.06
CA ARG A 346 38.16 1.45 7.95
C ARG A 346 36.95 1.77 7.07
N ILE A 347 35.81 2.17 7.65
CA ILE A 347 34.60 2.54 6.90
C ILE A 347 34.84 3.85 6.15
N GLN A 348 35.51 4.81 6.80
CA GLN A 348 35.86 6.09 6.18
C GLN A 348 36.79 5.89 4.97
N ASP A 349 37.86 5.11 5.13
CA ASP A 349 38.81 4.78 4.06
C ASP A 349 38.13 3.96 2.95
N PHE A 350 37.26 3.02 3.30
CA PHE A 350 36.49 2.23 2.34
C PHE A 350 35.61 3.11 1.44
N SER A 351 34.87 4.05 2.04
CA SER A 351 33.98 4.97 1.31
C SER A 351 34.76 5.83 0.30
N VAL A 352 35.92 6.38 0.71
CA VAL A 352 36.73 7.25 -0.16
C VAL A 352 37.44 6.44 -1.26
N ASN A 353 38.06 5.30 -0.92
CA ASN A 353 38.89 4.54 -1.85
C ASN A 353 38.07 3.78 -2.89
N ASN A 354 36.84 3.37 -2.56
CA ASN A 354 35.99 2.54 -3.42
C ASN A 354 34.77 3.29 -3.98
N TYR A 355 34.79 4.63 -3.98
CA TYR A 355 33.64 5.48 -4.32
C TYR A 355 32.97 5.13 -5.67
N LYS A 356 33.75 4.70 -6.68
CA LYS A 356 33.22 4.26 -7.98
C LYS A 356 32.42 2.96 -7.88
N ALA A 357 32.94 1.98 -7.16
CA ALA A 357 32.27 0.70 -6.96
C ALA A 357 30.98 0.87 -6.13
N ILE A 358 31.03 1.75 -5.11
CA ILE A 358 29.85 2.10 -4.30
C ILE A 358 28.74 2.72 -5.16
N ILE A 359 29.07 3.60 -6.11
CA ILE A 359 28.07 4.18 -7.02
C ILE A 359 27.46 3.13 -7.95
N VAL A 360 28.26 2.20 -8.47
CA VAL A 360 27.74 1.10 -9.28
C VAL A 360 26.80 0.23 -8.45
N ALA A 361 27.18 -0.11 -7.21
CA ALA A 361 26.32 -0.85 -6.30
C ALA A 361 25.03 -0.08 -5.97
N PHE A 362 25.11 1.23 -5.72
CA PHE A 362 23.95 2.11 -5.51
C PHE A 362 22.98 2.06 -6.70
N LEU A 363 23.46 2.20 -7.94
CA LEU A 363 22.61 2.16 -9.12
C LEU A 363 21.96 0.78 -9.33
N ILE A 364 22.66 -0.31 -9.01
CA ILE A 364 22.12 -1.67 -9.09
C ILE A 364 21.05 -1.90 -8.02
N LEU A 365 21.30 -1.47 -6.78
CA LEU A 365 20.39 -1.64 -5.64
C LEU A 365 19.17 -0.72 -5.70
N LEU A 366 19.25 0.40 -6.42
CA LEU A 366 18.13 1.32 -6.59
C LEU A 366 16.91 0.65 -7.24
N ILE A 367 17.13 -0.26 -8.19
CA ILE A 367 16.06 -0.97 -8.90
C ILE A 367 15.24 -1.87 -7.97
N PRO A 368 15.82 -2.86 -7.24
CA PRO A 368 15.06 -3.68 -6.31
C PRO A 368 14.49 -2.86 -5.13
N ALA A 369 15.20 -1.85 -4.65
CA ALA A 369 14.69 -0.97 -3.58
C ALA A 369 13.43 -0.21 -4.03
N PHE A 370 13.45 0.40 -5.22
CA PHE A 370 12.29 1.10 -5.79
C PHE A 370 11.13 0.15 -6.06
N TYR A 371 11.40 -1.05 -6.58
CA TYR A 371 10.37 -2.05 -6.83
C TYR A 371 9.70 -2.50 -5.53
N GLY A 372 10.47 -2.87 -4.49
CA GLY A 372 9.92 -3.29 -3.21
C GLY A 372 9.15 -2.18 -2.49
N ASN A 373 9.61 -0.92 -2.60
CA ASN A 373 8.89 0.24 -2.05
C ASN A 373 7.49 0.43 -2.68
N ASN A 374 7.27 0.00 -3.91
CA ASN A 374 5.97 0.21 -4.58
C ASN A 374 5.02 -1.00 -4.47
N HIS A 375 5.44 -2.11 -3.85
CA HIS A 375 4.67 -3.37 -3.84
C HIS A 375 4.48 -4.00 -2.45
N TYR A 376 4.91 -3.37 -1.36
CA TYR A 376 4.58 -3.88 -0.02
C TYR A 376 3.06 -3.76 0.25
N LYS A 377 2.53 -4.65 1.09
CA LYS A 377 1.11 -4.68 1.43
C LYS A 377 0.81 -3.80 2.63
N VAL A 378 -0.37 -3.19 2.62
CA VAL A 378 -0.87 -2.35 3.70
C VAL A 378 -2.20 -2.91 4.19
N TYR A 379 -2.44 -2.86 5.49
CA TYR A 379 -3.75 -3.14 6.09
C TYR A 379 -4.34 -1.88 6.75
N TYR A 380 -5.67 -1.81 6.78
CA TYR A 380 -6.43 -0.66 7.31
C TYR A 380 -7.29 -1.02 8.53
N LYS A 381 -7.55 -2.31 8.76
CA LYS A 381 -8.25 -2.83 9.95
C LYS A 381 -7.62 -2.34 11.24
N LEU A 382 -8.42 -1.65 12.05
CA LEU A 382 -7.97 -1.03 13.30
C LEU A 382 -7.84 -2.08 14.42
N ASP A 383 -8.72 -3.08 14.42
CA ASP A 383 -8.76 -4.19 15.36
C ASP A 383 -7.59 -5.17 15.17
N ASP A 384 -7.11 -5.37 13.94
CA ASP A 384 -5.87 -6.11 13.63
C ASP A 384 -4.63 -5.49 14.30
N SER A 385 -4.69 -4.19 14.62
CA SER A 385 -3.59 -3.51 15.32
C SER A 385 -3.52 -3.83 16.81
N LEU A 386 -4.56 -4.49 17.33
CA LEU A 386 -4.74 -4.86 18.73
C LEU A 386 -4.55 -6.38 18.94
N PRO A 387 -4.05 -6.82 20.11
CA PRO A 387 -3.90 -8.24 20.38
C PRO A 387 -5.23 -9.02 20.40
N GLU A 388 -5.25 -10.20 19.77
CA GLU A 388 -6.42 -11.10 19.66
C GLU A 388 -7.09 -11.48 21.00
N TYR A 389 -6.35 -11.45 22.12
CA TYR A 389 -6.88 -11.82 23.44
C TYR A 389 -7.69 -10.70 24.12
N LEU A 390 -7.73 -9.49 23.55
CA LEU A 390 -8.51 -8.39 24.11
C LEU A 390 -10.01 -8.67 23.98
N ALA A 391 -10.78 -8.16 24.94
CA ALA A 391 -12.19 -8.48 25.07
C ALA A 391 -12.99 -8.12 23.82
N PHE A 392 -12.72 -6.97 23.22
CA PHE A 392 -13.33 -6.56 21.96
C PHE A 392 -13.04 -7.54 20.82
N ASN A 393 -11.78 -7.92 20.56
CA ASN A 393 -11.43 -8.82 19.46
C ASN A 393 -12.09 -10.20 19.64
N VAL A 394 -12.10 -10.75 20.86
CA VAL A 394 -12.81 -12.01 21.17
C VAL A 394 -14.31 -11.88 20.92
N ALA A 395 -14.93 -10.80 21.40
CA ALA A 395 -16.36 -10.55 21.21
C ALA A 395 -16.73 -10.38 19.73
N ASN A 396 -15.91 -9.66 18.96
CA ASN A 396 -16.15 -9.39 17.56
C ASN A 396 -15.96 -10.64 16.69
N SER A 397 -14.93 -11.46 16.97
CA SER A 397 -14.76 -12.76 16.31
C SER A 397 -15.90 -13.72 16.62
N GLU A 398 -16.37 -13.79 17.87
CA GLU A 398 -17.50 -14.64 18.24
C GLU A 398 -18.81 -14.18 17.57
N LEU A 399 -19.03 -12.87 17.47
CA LEU A 399 -20.17 -12.28 16.77
C LEU A 399 -20.17 -12.64 15.27
N ALA A 400 -19.01 -12.53 14.62
CA ALA A 400 -18.83 -12.89 13.22
C ALA A 400 -18.98 -14.40 12.98
N GLU A 401 -18.34 -15.26 13.78
CA GLU A 401 -18.36 -16.72 13.58
C GLU A 401 -19.74 -17.34 13.84
N LYS A 402 -20.40 -16.95 14.94
CA LYS A 402 -21.68 -17.57 15.34
C LYS A 402 -22.85 -16.93 14.59
N PHE A 403 -22.95 -15.61 14.64
CA PHE A 403 -24.13 -14.88 14.16
C PHE A 403 -23.97 -14.38 12.72
N ASN A 404 -22.78 -14.52 12.11
CA ASN A 404 -22.48 -14.00 10.76
C ASN A 404 -22.76 -12.50 10.64
N ILE A 405 -22.61 -11.75 11.73
CA ILE A 405 -22.70 -10.29 11.75
C ILE A 405 -21.26 -9.78 11.64
N VAL A 406 -20.87 -9.37 10.43
CA VAL A 406 -19.48 -9.03 10.09
C VAL A 406 -19.33 -7.53 9.88
N SER A 407 -20.16 -6.94 9.01
CA SER A 407 -20.20 -5.49 8.80
C SER A 407 -21.66 -5.02 8.63
N PRO A 408 -22.30 -4.54 9.71
CA PRO A 408 -23.64 -3.97 9.64
C PRO A 408 -23.59 -2.50 9.20
N GLU A 409 -24.25 -2.20 8.08
CA GLU A 409 -24.38 -0.86 7.51
C GLU A 409 -25.77 -0.29 7.79
N ILE A 410 -25.84 1.04 7.95
CA ILE A 410 -27.08 1.77 8.20
C ILE A 410 -27.30 2.77 7.07
N ILE A 411 -28.34 2.56 6.28
CA ILE A 411 -28.73 3.46 5.20
C ILE A 411 -29.81 4.41 5.72
N LEU A 412 -29.51 5.70 5.70
CA LEU A 412 -30.43 6.80 5.97
C LEU A 412 -31.17 7.15 4.67
N LEU A 413 -32.49 6.92 4.64
CA LEU A 413 -33.37 7.32 3.54
C LEU A 413 -34.27 8.46 3.97
N ASP A 414 -34.65 9.33 3.04
CA ASP A 414 -35.68 10.34 3.27
C ASP A 414 -37.01 9.67 3.68
N LYS A 415 -37.64 10.20 4.73
CA LYS A 415 -38.91 9.70 5.28
C LYS A 415 -40.04 9.67 4.25
N ASN A 416 -39.96 10.51 3.21
CA ASN A 416 -40.98 10.64 2.16
C ASN A 416 -40.85 9.57 1.06
N VAL A 417 -39.79 8.75 1.04
CA VAL A 417 -39.67 7.62 0.11
C VAL A 417 -40.81 6.64 0.38
N LYS A 418 -41.55 6.27 -0.68
CA LYS A 418 -42.78 5.49 -0.53
C LYS A 418 -42.48 4.05 -0.12
N SER A 419 -43.33 3.45 0.71
CA SER A 419 -43.14 2.08 1.20
C SER A 419 -42.97 1.02 0.09
N ASN A 420 -43.61 1.21 -1.07
CA ASN A 420 -43.45 0.31 -2.22
C ASN A 420 -42.08 0.44 -2.91
N GLU A 421 -41.46 1.62 -2.86
CA GLU A 421 -40.11 1.89 -3.34
C GLU A 421 -39.09 1.33 -2.35
N VAL A 422 -39.31 1.51 -1.05
CA VAL A 422 -38.49 0.88 0.01
C VAL A 422 -38.51 -0.65 -0.11
N ASN A 423 -39.66 -1.28 -0.36
CA ASN A 423 -39.73 -2.74 -0.54
C ASN A 423 -38.97 -3.24 -1.77
N LYS A 424 -38.96 -2.45 -2.86
CA LYS A 424 -38.15 -2.77 -4.05
C LYS A 424 -36.67 -2.58 -3.78
N LEU A 425 -36.30 -1.51 -3.10
CA LEU A 425 -34.94 -1.29 -2.64
C LEU A 425 -34.45 -2.46 -1.78
N VAL A 426 -35.24 -2.93 -0.82
CA VAL A 426 -34.91 -4.13 -0.02
C VAL A 426 -34.66 -5.34 -0.90
N SER A 427 -35.55 -5.61 -1.88
CA SER A 427 -35.37 -6.73 -2.82
C SER A 427 -34.12 -6.58 -3.70
N ASP A 428 -33.79 -5.37 -4.12
CA ASP A 428 -32.60 -5.10 -4.94
C ASP A 428 -31.32 -5.26 -4.11
N LEU A 429 -31.31 -4.78 -2.86
CA LEU A 429 -30.20 -4.97 -1.92
C LEU A 429 -29.99 -6.45 -1.57
N GLU A 430 -31.05 -7.23 -1.35
CA GLU A 430 -30.94 -8.68 -1.11
C GLU A 430 -30.36 -9.47 -2.30
N ASN A 431 -30.34 -8.88 -3.51
CA ASN A 431 -29.75 -9.52 -4.70
C ASN A 431 -28.26 -9.20 -4.88
N ILE A 432 -27.68 -8.29 -4.08
CA ILE A 432 -26.25 -7.98 -4.12
C ILE A 432 -25.48 -9.13 -3.45
N GLU A 433 -24.41 -9.58 -4.10
CA GLU A 433 -23.58 -10.67 -3.58
C GLU A 433 -22.95 -10.28 -2.23
N GLY A 434 -22.97 -11.20 -1.26
CA GLY A 434 -22.42 -10.98 0.08
C GLY A 434 -23.34 -10.20 1.04
N ILE A 435 -24.56 -9.83 0.63
CA ILE A 435 -25.59 -9.28 1.53
C ILE A 435 -26.51 -10.43 1.95
N ASP A 436 -26.57 -10.73 3.25
CA ASP A 436 -27.35 -11.85 3.76
C ASP A 436 -28.55 -11.43 4.63
N LEU A 437 -28.61 -10.16 5.02
CA LEU A 437 -29.73 -9.58 5.76
C LEU A 437 -29.96 -8.11 5.35
N VAL A 438 -31.21 -7.78 5.08
CA VAL A 438 -31.67 -6.40 4.87
C VAL A 438 -32.92 -6.17 5.73
N LEU A 439 -32.87 -5.20 6.63
CA LEU A 439 -33.96 -4.82 7.53
C LEU A 439 -34.40 -3.39 7.24
N ALA A 440 -35.67 -3.22 6.88
CA ALA A 440 -36.31 -1.92 6.72
C ALA A 440 -37.59 -1.87 7.57
N PRO A 441 -38.16 -0.68 7.85
CA PRO A 441 -39.38 -0.56 8.65
C PRO A 441 -40.55 -1.37 8.06
N ASN A 442 -40.60 -1.50 6.73
CA ASN A 442 -41.64 -2.24 6.01
C ASN A 442 -41.34 -3.75 5.86
N SER A 443 -40.15 -4.22 6.25
CA SER A 443 -39.80 -5.66 6.25
C SER A 443 -40.62 -6.45 7.28
N PHE A 444 -41.23 -5.76 8.25
CA PHE A 444 -42.24 -6.32 9.14
C PHE A 444 -43.57 -6.36 8.36
N VAL A 445 -43.86 -7.54 7.80
CA VAL A 445 -44.78 -7.82 6.67
C VAL A 445 -46.25 -7.39 6.86
N ASP A 446 -46.65 -6.92 8.05
CA ASP A 446 -48.01 -6.47 8.32
C ASP A 446 -48.01 -5.09 9.02
N PRO A 447 -48.69 -4.06 8.49
CA PRO A 447 -48.95 -2.80 9.20
C PRO A 447 -49.52 -2.99 10.61
N ALA A 448 -50.20 -4.11 10.88
CA ALA A 448 -50.66 -4.48 12.23
C ALA A 448 -49.52 -4.86 13.18
N MET A 449 -48.41 -5.40 12.68
CA MET A 449 -47.21 -5.74 13.47
C MET A 449 -46.43 -4.48 13.87
N MET A 450 -46.34 -3.48 12.99
CA MET A 450 -45.69 -2.19 13.30
C MET A 450 -46.36 -1.48 14.49
N MET A 451 -47.69 -1.58 14.61
CA MET A 451 -48.46 -1.04 15.75
C MET A 451 -48.23 -1.79 17.07
N LEU A 452 -47.65 -2.99 17.02
CA LEU A 452 -47.34 -3.82 18.18
C LEU A 452 -45.88 -3.68 18.63
N LEU A 453 -45.03 -3.00 17.83
CA LEU A 453 -43.64 -2.75 18.21
C LEU A 453 -43.57 -1.81 19.42
N PRO A 454 -42.62 -2.03 20.36
CA PRO A 454 -42.35 -1.09 21.43
C PRO A 454 -42.01 0.30 20.87
N ASN A 455 -42.48 1.37 21.54
CA ASN A 455 -42.21 2.76 21.12
C ASN A 455 -40.71 3.06 20.96
N ASP A 456 -39.86 2.38 21.74
CA ASP A 456 -38.40 2.52 21.70
C ASP A 456 -37.83 1.98 20.38
N LEU A 457 -38.43 0.91 19.82
CA LEU A 457 -38.04 0.32 18.54
C LEU A 457 -38.46 1.21 17.35
N THR A 458 -39.67 1.77 17.42
CA THR A 458 -40.20 2.64 16.35
C THR A 458 -39.34 3.90 16.17
N LYS A 459 -38.88 4.49 17.27
CA LYS A 459 -38.02 5.69 17.24
C LYS A 459 -36.63 5.46 16.66
N ILE A 460 -36.12 4.23 16.74
CA ILE A 460 -34.83 3.86 16.15
C ILE A 460 -34.97 3.59 14.66
N LEU A 461 -36.14 3.11 14.21
CA LEU A 461 -36.35 2.74 12.81
C LEU A 461 -36.69 3.94 11.91
N ASP A 462 -37.36 4.97 12.42
CA ASP A 462 -37.60 6.21 11.69
C ASP A 462 -37.87 7.41 12.61
N ASN A 463 -37.69 8.61 12.05
CA ASN A 463 -38.05 9.87 12.67
C ASN A 463 -38.76 10.80 11.67
N ASP A 464 -38.86 12.09 11.98
CA ASP A 464 -39.58 13.07 11.14
C ASP A 464 -38.91 13.29 9.77
N ASN A 465 -37.59 13.09 9.67
CA ASN A 465 -36.79 13.40 8.48
C ASN A 465 -36.32 12.14 7.72
N TYR A 466 -36.00 11.07 8.44
CA TYR A 466 -35.34 9.88 7.90
C TYR A 466 -36.02 8.57 8.32
N GLN A 467 -35.83 7.53 7.52
CA GLN A 467 -36.12 6.13 7.84
C GLN A 467 -34.86 5.29 7.60
N LEU A 468 -34.56 4.35 8.51
CA LEU A 468 -33.33 3.55 8.47
C LEU A 468 -33.54 2.22 7.73
N VAL A 469 -32.56 1.83 6.91
CA VAL A 469 -32.45 0.47 6.37
C VAL A 469 -31.12 -0.12 6.82
N ILE A 470 -31.15 -1.20 7.60
CA ILE A 470 -29.97 -1.89 8.09
C ILE A 470 -29.61 -3.01 7.13
N VAL A 471 -28.35 -3.10 6.74
CA VAL A 471 -27.84 -4.10 5.79
C VAL A 471 -26.65 -4.80 6.43
N ASN A 472 -26.65 -6.13 6.49
CA ASN A 472 -25.49 -6.87 6.96
C ASN A 472 -24.70 -7.41 5.76
N SER A 473 -23.43 -7.02 5.67
CA SER A 473 -22.47 -7.65 4.79
C SER A 473 -21.79 -8.84 5.46
N THR A 474 -21.52 -9.87 4.67
CA THR A 474 -20.67 -11.01 5.07
C THR A 474 -19.19 -10.78 4.76
N TYR A 475 -18.85 -9.70 4.06
CA TYR A 475 -17.45 -9.37 3.76
C TYR A 475 -16.79 -8.68 4.94
N GLU A 476 -15.49 -8.95 5.12
CA GLU A 476 -14.72 -8.36 6.21
C GLU A 476 -14.51 -6.85 6.02
N LEU A 477 -14.44 -6.12 7.13
CA LEU A 477 -14.09 -4.70 7.15
C LEU A 477 -12.73 -4.45 6.47
N ALA A 478 -12.62 -3.31 5.79
CA ALA A 478 -11.44 -2.91 5.01
C ALA A 478 -11.02 -3.87 3.86
N SER A 479 -11.89 -4.79 3.45
CA SER A 479 -11.65 -5.64 2.28
C SER A 479 -12.00 -4.93 0.96
N ASP A 480 -11.36 -5.33 -0.14
CA ASP A 480 -11.68 -4.82 -1.47
C ASP A 480 -13.10 -5.25 -1.89
N GLU A 481 -13.55 -6.41 -1.43
CA GLU A 481 -14.89 -6.97 -1.62
C GLU A 481 -15.95 -6.06 -0.99
N LEU A 482 -15.80 -5.71 0.29
CA LEU A 482 -16.73 -4.80 0.98
C LEU A 482 -16.72 -3.41 0.34
N LYS A 483 -15.54 -2.90 -0.05
CA LYS A 483 -15.42 -1.61 -0.77
C LYS A 483 -16.23 -1.58 -2.06
N ASN A 484 -16.13 -2.63 -2.88
CA ASN A 484 -16.91 -2.74 -4.10
C ASN A 484 -18.40 -2.88 -3.81
N GLN A 485 -18.77 -3.69 -2.81
CA GLN A 485 -20.15 -3.89 -2.39
C GLN A 485 -20.80 -2.58 -1.89
N ILE A 486 -20.10 -1.76 -1.10
CA ILE A 486 -20.59 -0.45 -0.66
C ILE A 486 -20.86 0.46 -1.87
N GLY A 487 -19.99 0.45 -2.89
CA GLY A 487 -20.23 1.18 -4.13
C GLY A 487 -21.48 0.70 -4.88
N GLU A 488 -21.72 -0.62 -4.91
CA GLU A 488 -22.95 -1.18 -5.50
C GLU A 488 -24.20 -0.83 -4.67
N ILE A 489 -24.11 -0.89 -3.34
CA ILE A 489 -25.19 -0.45 -2.43
C ILE A 489 -25.50 1.02 -2.70
N GLU A 490 -24.49 1.89 -2.78
CA GLU A 490 -24.65 3.32 -3.05
C GLU A 490 -25.36 3.58 -4.38
N GLU A 491 -24.93 2.90 -5.46
CA GLU A 491 -25.59 3.00 -6.76
C GLU A 491 -27.05 2.51 -6.74
N VAL A 492 -27.36 1.47 -5.96
CA VAL A 492 -28.71 0.93 -5.83
C VAL A 492 -29.59 1.89 -5.02
N VAL A 493 -29.12 2.35 -3.86
CA VAL A 493 -29.87 3.24 -2.97
C VAL A 493 -30.16 4.58 -3.65
N LYS A 494 -29.17 5.17 -4.34
CA LYS A 494 -29.33 6.45 -5.04
C LYS A 494 -30.36 6.45 -6.18
N LYS A 495 -30.75 5.27 -6.70
CA LYS A 495 -31.86 5.15 -7.66
C LYS A 495 -33.22 5.46 -7.03
N TYR A 496 -33.35 5.24 -5.73
CA TYR A 496 -34.59 5.40 -4.97
C TYR A 496 -34.61 6.70 -4.17
N ASP A 497 -33.46 7.12 -3.63
CA ASP A 497 -33.29 8.39 -2.93
C ASP A 497 -31.92 8.99 -3.24
N GLU A 498 -31.89 10.10 -3.99
CA GLU A 498 -30.66 10.76 -4.40
C GLU A 498 -29.89 11.38 -3.22
N ASN A 499 -30.58 11.67 -2.11
CA ASN A 499 -30.02 12.26 -0.89
C ASN A 499 -29.72 11.22 0.20
N SER A 500 -29.83 9.93 -0.11
CA SER A 500 -29.55 8.86 0.85
C SER A 500 -28.11 8.90 1.35
N ILE A 501 -27.89 8.54 2.61
CA ILE A 501 -26.55 8.43 3.20
C ILE A 501 -26.34 7.01 3.69
N ILE A 502 -25.18 6.42 3.40
CA ILE A 502 -24.78 5.13 3.97
C ILE A 502 -23.81 5.43 5.12
N ALA A 503 -24.20 5.02 6.32
CA ALA A 503 -23.44 5.11 7.56
C ALA A 503 -23.11 3.70 8.08
N GLY A 504 -22.33 3.61 9.14
CA GLY A 504 -21.85 2.35 9.70
C GLY A 504 -20.35 2.12 9.49
N GLU A 505 -19.86 1.06 10.12
CA GLU A 505 -18.43 0.77 10.22
C GLU A 505 -17.79 0.47 8.86
N GLY A 506 -18.49 -0.20 7.95
CA GLY A 506 -17.98 -0.53 6.62
C GLY A 506 -17.72 0.69 5.75
N PRO A 507 -18.71 1.58 5.52
CA PRO A 507 -18.54 2.86 4.83
C PRO A 507 -17.46 3.74 5.46
N LEU A 508 -17.42 3.86 6.80
CA LEU A 508 -16.39 4.64 7.48
C LEU A 508 -15.00 4.09 7.17
N MET A 509 -14.87 2.77 7.20
CA MET A 509 -13.62 2.11 6.89
C MET A 509 -13.25 2.22 5.40
N ASN A 510 -14.22 2.15 4.50
CA ASN A 510 -14.00 2.34 3.07
C ASN A 510 -13.54 3.78 2.74
N ASP A 511 -14.15 4.77 3.40
CA ASP A 511 -13.71 6.17 3.32
C ASP A 511 -12.31 6.33 3.89
N LEU A 512 -12.00 5.69 5.03
CA LEU A 512 -10.65 5.68 5.60
C LEU A 512 -9.62 5.11 4.62
N VAL A 513 -9.90 3.95 4.01
CA VAL A 513 -9.03 3.32 3.00
C VAL A 513 -8.81 4.26 1.82
N THR A 514 -9.90 4.82 1.28
CA THR A 514 -9.87 5.66 0.08
C THR A 514 -9.11 6.98 0.31
N ILE A 515 -9.34 7.62 1.46
CA ILE A 515 -8.65 8.84 1.87
C ILE A 515 -7.18 8.55 2.17
N ALA A 516 -6.88 7.49 2.91
CA ALA A 516 -5.51 7.10 3.23
C ALA A 516 -4.67 6.79 1.98
N ASP A 517 -5.25 6.16 0.96
CA ASP A 517 -4.59 5.88 -0.33
C ASP A 517 -4.25 7.17 -1.11
N HIS A 518 -5.15 8.15 -1.06
CA HIS A 518 -4.90 9.48 -1.63
C HIS A 518 -3.76 10.19 -0.88
N ASP A 519 -3.85 10.22 0.45
CA ASP A 519 -2.90 10.86 1.35
C ASP A 519 -1.48 10.30 1.20
N PHE A 520 -1.35 8.97 1.09
CA PHE A 520 -0.05 8.32 0.94
C PHE A 520 0.75 8.88 -0.25
N LYS A 521 0.10 9.09 -1.40
CA LYS A 521 0.75 9.67 -2.59
C LYS A 521 1.01 11.16 -2.40
N MET A 522 0.01 11.90 -1.92
CA MET A 522 0.05 13.35 -1.80
C MET A 522 1.19 13.80 -0.85
N VAL A 523 1.28 13.19 0.33
CA VAL A 523 2.25 13.54 1.38
C VAL A 523 3.69 13.34 0.92
N ASN A 524 3.98 12.22 0.25
CA ASN A 524 5.34 11.94 -0.19
C ASN A 524 5.85 12.98 -1.20
N TYR A 525 5.05 13.31 -2.21
CA TYR A 525 5.40 14.35 -3.20
C TYR A 525 5.56 15.74 -2.56
N THR A 526 4.66 16.09 -1.66
CA THR A 526 4.68 17.38 -0.97
C THR A 526 5.90 17.52 -0.07
N SER A 527 6.23 16.47 0.69
CA SER A 527 7.39 16.45 1.57
C SER A 527 8.69 16.66 0.81
N ILE A 528 8.87 15.93 -0.30
CA ILE A 528 10.05 16.09 -1.17
C ILE A 528 10.14 17.52 -1.71
N LEU A 529 9.03 18.08 -2.20
CA LEU A 529 8.99 19.42 -2.78
C LEU A 529 9.31 20.52 -1.74
N VAL A 530 8.66 20.46 -0.57
CA VAL A 530 8.83 21.43 0.51
C VAL A 530 10.27 21.39 1.04
N ILE A 531 10.80 20.19 1.29
CA ILE A 531 12.17 20.01 1.75
C ILE A 531 13.16 20.50 0.68
N PHE A 532 12.93 20.18 -0.59
CA PHE A 532 13.76 20.67 -1.69
C PHE A 532 13.86 22.20 -1.73
N ILE A 533 12.72 22.90 -1.60
CA ILE A 533 12.67 24.36 -1.56
C ILE A 533 13.46 24.89 -0.36
N ILE A 534 13.25 24.34 0.83
CA ILE A 534 13.95 24.77 2.04
C ILE A 534 15.46 24.53 1.93
N MET A 535 15.87 23.38 1.39
CA MET A 535 17.28 23.08 1.19
C MET A 535 17.95 24.05 0.22
N ILE A 536 17.26 24.48 -0.84
CA ILE A 536 17.79 25.54 -1.73
C ILE A 536 18.01 26.84 -0.95
N LEU A 537 17.06 27.21 -0.08
CA LEU A 537 17.17 28.42 0.74
C LEU A 537 18.31 28.34 1.76
N VAL A 538 18.47 27.19 2.41
CA VAL A 538 19.49 26.92 3.43
C VAL A 538 20.89 26.81 2.81
N LEU A 539 21.05 25.95 1.80
CA LEU A 539 22.34 25.62 1.18
C LEU A 539 22.76 26.62 0.09
N LYS A 540 21.85 27.48 -0.36
CA LYS A 540 22.05 28.53 -1.37
C LYS A 540 22.63 28.01 -2.69
N GLN A 541 22.21 26.81 -3.09
CA GLN A 541 22.60 26.15 -4.33
C GLN A 541 21.58 25.07 -4.67
N ILE A 542 21.34 24.82 -5.97
CA ILE A 542 20.31 23.84 -6.40
C ILE A 542 20.84 22.41 -6.53
N ASN A 543 22.09 22.23 -6.97
CA ASN A 543 22.62 20.89 -7.26
C ASN A 543 22.82 20.04 -5.99
N LEU A 544 23.17 20.65 -4.87
CA LEU A 544 23.42 19.92 -3.62
C LEU A 544 22.14 19.31 -3.02
N PRO A 545 21.02 20.06 -2.88
CA PRO A 545 19.73 19.49 -2.49
C PRO A 545 19.32 18.25 -3.29
N ILE A 546 19.50 18.25 -4.61
CA ILE A 546 19.16 17.09 -5.47
C ILE A 546 19.94 15.84 -5.05
N VAL A 547 21.26 15.97 -4.83
CA VAL A 547 22.11 14.85 -4.41
C VAL A 547 21.70 14.31 -3.04
N LEU A 548 21.36 15.22 -2.11
CA LEU A 548 20.97 14.85 -0.76
C LEU A 548 19.61 14.13 -0.74
N ILE A 549 18.59 14.68 -1.42
CA ILE A 549 17.27 14.03 -1.51
C ILE A 549 17.38 12.68 -2.19
N LEU A 550 18.08 12.57 -3.33
CA LEU A 550 18.28 11.30 -4.02
C LEU A 550 18.93 10.23 -3.13
N THR A 551 19.85 10.65 -2.25
CA THR A 551 20.49 9.74 -1.29
C THR A 551 19.52 9.27 -0.22
N ILE A 552 18.67 10.16 0.27
CA ILE A 552 17.73 9.87 1.38
C ILE A 552 16.53 9.07 0.87
N GLU A 553 15.98 9.40 -0.29
CA GLU A 553 14.93 8.63 -0.96
C GLU A 553 15.37 7.18 -1.19
N PHE A 554 16.63 6.98 -1.58
CA PHE A 554 17.17 5.62 -1.67
C PHE A 554 17.16 4.89 -0.32
N ALA A 555 17.50 5.57 0.78
CA ALA A 555 17.44 4.97 2.11
C ALA A 555 16.00 4.63 2.54
N ILE A 556 15.03 5.47 2.17
CA ILE A 556 13.59 5.22 2.39
C ILE A 556 13.13 4.01 1.57
N PHE A 557 13.46 3.97 0.28
CA PHE A 557 13.13 2.82 -0.58
C PHE A 557 13.72 1.52 -0.06
N CYS A 558 14.99 1.54 0.36
CA CYS A 558 15.60 0.38 1.00
C CYS A 558 14.84 -0.02 2.27
N ASN A 559 14.46 0.94 3.12
CA ASN A 559 13.72 0.66 4.34
C ASN A 559 12.35 0.04 4.09
N MET A 560 11.55 0.64 3.21
CA MET A 560 10.21 0.15 2.89
C MET A 560 10.25 -1.18 2.12
N SER A 561 11.23 -1.39 1.24
CA SER A 561 11.38 -2.62 0.46
C SER A 561 11.56 -3.88 1.30
N VAL A 562 12.04 -3.77 2.55
CA VAL A 562 12.17 -4.91 3.45
C VAL A 562 10.81 -5.57 3.69
N ALA A 563 9.76 -4.77 3.92
CA ALA A 563 8.42 -5.31 4.17
C ALA A 563 7.90 -6.14 2.99
N TYR A 564 8.18 -5.71 1.75
CA TYR A 564 7.88 -6.48 0.55
C TYR A 564 8.63 -7.82 0.50
N TYR A 565 9.95 -7.78 0.74
CA TYR A 565 10.78 -8.99 0.66
C TYR A 565 10.61 -9.97 1.83
N THR A 566 10.10 -9.49 2.98
CA THR A 566 9.75 -10.32 4.13
C THR A 566 8.28 -10.75 4.14
N SER A 567 7.48 -10.31 3.16
CA SER A 567 6.03 -10.52 3.11
C SER A 567 5.29 -10.00 4.36
N THR A 568 5.79 -8.92 4.95
CA THR A 568 5.20 -8.28 6.12
C THR A 568 4.19 -7.23 5.66
N THR A 569 2.97 -7.31 6.17
CA THR A 569 1.92 -6.28 5.98
C THR A 569 2.18 -5.13 6.95
N LEU A 570 2.07 -3.90 6.47
CA LEU A 570 2.28 -2.70 7.29
C LEU A 570 0.95 -2.00 7.57
N PRO A 571 0.76 -1.40 8.75
CA PRO A 571 -0.37 -0.50 8.97
C PRO A 571 -0.24 0.74 8.06
N PHE A 572 -1.35 1.23 7.51
CA PHE A 572 -1.33 2.36 6.56
C PHE A 572 -0.66 3.62 7.10
N ILE A 573 -0.93 3.95 8.38
CA ILE A 573 -0.35 5.11 9.06
C ILE A 573 1.17 4.99 9.14
N ALA A 574 1.69 3.79 9.40
CA ALA A 574 3.13 3.55 9.48
C ALA A 574 3.81 3.86 8.15
N SER A 575 3.17 3.49 7.04
CA SER A 575 3.67 3.73 5.69
C SER A 575 3.72 5.22 5.33
N ILE A 576 2.68 6.00 5.67
CA ILE A 576 2.60 7.44 5.40
C ILE A 576 3.61 8.21 6.25
N VAL A 577 3.66 7.91 7.55
CA VAL A 577 4.46 8.67 8.52
C VAL A 577 5.96 8.40 8.34
N VAL A 578 6.38 7.16 8.04
CA VAL A 578 7.82 6.83 7.92
C VAL A 578 8.50 7.59 6.79
N GLY A 579 7.83 7.79 5.65
CA GLY A 579 8.41 8.55 4.53
C GLY A 579 8.81 9.97 4.96
N THR A 580 7.91 10.70 5.61
CA THR A 580 8.14 12.08 6.04
C THR A 580 9.13 12.18 7.19
N ILE A 581 9.01 11.31 8.19
CA ILE A 581 9.87 11.32 9.38
C ILE A 581 11.29 10.90 9.03
N GLN A 582 11.45 9.81 8.26
CA GLN A 582 12.77 9.36 7.85
C GLN A 582 13.43 10.40 6.96
N LEU A 583 12.71 11.02 6.02
CA LEU A 583 13.21 12.11 5.20
C LEU A 583 13.67 13.29 6.08
N GLY A 584 12.84 13.73 7.04
CA GLY A 584 13.14 14.85 7.93
C GLY A 584 14.25 14.60 8.95
N ALA A 585 14.38 13.38 9.49
CA ALA A 585 15.40 13.04 10.49
C ALA A 585 16.77 12.74 9.85
N THR A 586 16.78 12.16 8.66
CA THR A 586 18.03 11.65 8.06
C THR A 586 18.71 12.67 7.15
N ILE A 587 17.99 13.71 6.75
CA ILE A 587 18.54 14.85 6.03
C ILE A 587 19.58 15.61 6.85
N ASP A 588 19.47 15.57 8.18
CA ASP A 588 20.38 16.22 9.11
C ASP A 588 21.79 15.66 8.97
N TYR A 589 21.92 14.34 8.87
CA TYR A 589 23.19 13.66 8.61
C TYR A 589 23.77 14.09 7.27
N ALA A 590 22.91 14.19 6.25
CA ALA A 590 23.30 14.53 4.90
C ALA A 590 23.75 16.00 4.80
N ILE A 591 23.04 16.92 5.45
CA ILE A 591 23.39 18.35 5.56
C ILE A 591 24.70 18.51 6.32
N LEU A 592 24.88 17.81 7.44
CA LEU A 592 26.13 17.86 8.22
C LEU A 592 27.32 17.39 7.39
N MET A 593 27.21 16.21 6.76
CA MET A 593 28.24 15.62 5.91
C MET A 593 28.61 16.54 4.74
N SER A 594 27.60 17.07 4.03
CA SER A 594 27.81 17.93 2.86
C SER A 594 28.32 19.32 3.21
N THR A 595 27.83 19.93 4.29
CA THR A 595 28.27 21.25 4.76
C THR A 595 29.73 21.19 5.20
N LYS A 596 30.09 20.15 5.97
CA LYS A 596 31.48 19.96 6.41
C LYS A 596 32.39 19.64 5.23
N TYR A 597 31.92 18.86 4.26
CA TYR A 597 32.66 18.61 3.03
C TYR A 597 32.96 19.91 2.28
N LEU A 598 31.97 20.79 2.13
CA LEU A 598 32.15 22.08 1.46
C LEU A 598 33.09 23.04 2.21
N GLU A 599 33.09 22.98 3.54
CA GLU A 599 34.01 23.74 4.39
C GLU A 599 35.46 23.25 4.17
N GLU A 600 35.72 21.95 4.37
CA GLU A 600 37.05 21.35 4.18
C GLU A 600 37.53 21.48 2.73
N ARG A 601 36.61 21.37 1.75
CA ARG A 601 36.90 21.53 0.32
C ARG A 601 37.27 22.97 -0.05
N SER A 602 36.83 23.96 0.74
CA SER A 602 37.19 25.37 0.54
C SER A 602 38.58 25.71 1.07
N GLU A 603 39.05 24.97 2.08
CA GLU A 603 40.38 25.10 2.67
C GLU A 603 41.42 24.22 1.97
N GLN A 604 41.01 23.06 1.44
CA GLN A 604 41.89 22.08 0.81
C GLN A 604 41.69 22.00 -0.72
N SER A 605 42.79 21.96 -1.47
CA SER A 605 42.76 21.89 -2.95
C SER A 605 42.29 20.53 -3.49
N ASP A 606 42.63 19.43 -2.81
CA ASP A 606 42.30 18.05 -3.21
C ASP A 606 40.98 17.57 -2.57
N LYS A 607 40.09 17.01 -3.39
CA LYS A 607 38.76 16.56 -2.96
C LYS A 607 38.78 15.30 -2.10
N PHE A 608 39.74 14.40 -2.32
CA PHE A 608 39.83 13.14 -1.57
C PHE A 608 40.33 13.40 -0.13
N SER A 609 41.33 14.27 0.00
CA SER A 609 41.84 14.73 1.30
C SER A 609 40.76 15.46 2.09
N ALA A 610 40.00 16.35 1.44
CA ALA A 610 38.88 17.06 2.06
C ALA A 610 37.81 16.07 2.56
N MET A 611 37.42 15.09 1.73
CA MET A 611 36.42 14.09 2.12
C MET A 611 36.89 13.21 3.28
N LYS A 612 38.16 12.77 3.27
CA LYS A 612 38.73 11.97 4.36
C LYS A 612 38.72 12.73 5.69
N LYS A 613 39.07 14.02 5.66
CA LYS A 613 38.99 14.87 6.85
C LYS A 613 37.54 15.06 7.31
N THR A 614 36.63 15.27 6.36
CA THR A 614 35.19 15.40 6.63
C THR A 614 34.65 14.17 7.34
N LEU A 615 34.89 12.97 6.79
CA LEU A 615 34.46 11.70 7.37
C LEU A 615 34.99 11.48 8.78
N SER A 616 36.25 11.84 9.05
CA SER A 616 36.83 11.73 10.39
C SER A 616 36.15 12.60 11.43
N LEU A 617 35.51 13.70 11.01
CA LEU A 617 34.85 14.66 11.89
C LEU A 617 33.35 14.38 12.05
N THR A 618 32.68 13.88 11.01
CA THR A 618 31.21 13.74 11.01
C THR A 618 30.73 12.33 11.33
N VAL A 619 31.46 11.27 10.93
CA VAL A 619 31.00 9.87 11.09
C VAL A 619 30.74 9.49 12.54
N PRO A 620 31.59 9.84 13.54
CA PRO A 620 31.29 9.54 14.95
C PRO A 620 29.99 10.19 15.44
N SER A 621 29.71 11.42 15.01
CA SER A 621 28.48 12.13 15.38
C SER A 621 27.24 11.50 14.74
N ILE A 622 27.31 11.17 13.44
CA ILE A 622 26.21 10.53 12.69
C ILE A 622 25.88 9.16 13.29
N ILE A 623 26.90 8.34 13.58
CA ILE A 623 26.68 7.00 14.17
C ILE A 623 26.08 7.11 15.56
N THR A 624 26.56 8.03 16.39
CA THR A 624 26.04 8.22 17.76
C THR A 624 24.57 8.59 17.75
N SER A 625 24.21 9.55 16.91
CA SER A 625 22.83 9.99 16.72
C SER A 625 21.95 8.84 16.22
N ALA A 626 22.34 8.19 15.11
CA ALA A 626 21.56 7.12 14.52
C ALA A 626 21.37 5.94 15.49
N LEU A 627 22.39 5.60 16.29
CA LEU A 627 22.28 4.55 17.31
C LEU A 627 21.38 4.95 18.48
N CYS A 628 21.35 6.23 18.89
CA CYS A 628 20.39 6.65 19.91
C CYS A 628 18.97 6.62 19.34
N PHE A 629 18.76 7.13 18.12
CA PHE A 629 17.44 7.10 17.50
C PHE A 629 16.96 5.67 17.32
N PHE A 630 17.82 4.78 16.81
CA PHE A 630 17.60 3.33 16.78
C PHE A 630 17.25 2.78 18.17
N GLY A 631 18.06 3.04 19.19
CA GLY A 631 17.85 2.50 20.53
C GLY A 631 16.51 2.96 21.14
N ALA A 632 16.14 4.23 20.91
CA ALA A 632 14.89 4.79 21.38
C ALA A 632 13.69 4.11 20.70
N THR A 633 13.68 4.02 19.36
CA THR A 633 12.56 3.45 18.62
C THR A 633 12.49 1.93 18.69
N PHE A 634 13.64 1.23 18.63
CA PHE A 634 13.71 -0.22 18.82
C PHE A 634 13.18 -0.65 20.19
N GLY A 635 13.50 0.10 21.24
CA GLY A 635 13.02 -0.18 22.60
C GLY A 635 11.50 -0.15 22.71
N VAL A 636 10.85 0.76 22.00
CA VAL A 636 9.39 0.86 21.96
C VAL A 636 8.79 -0.25 21.12
N SER A 637 9.31 -0.45 19.91
CA SER A 637 8.89 -1.51 18.99
C SER A 637 8.96 -2.90 19.64
N ALA A 638 10.00 -3.19 20.42
CA ALA A 638 10.17 -4.48 21.08
C ALA A 638 9.24 -4.70 22.30
N TYR A 639 8.59 -3.65 22.81
CA TYR A 639 7.77 -3.72 24.02
C TYR A 639 6.27 -3.53 23.77
N THR A 640 5.90 -2.60 22.88
CA THR A 640 4.50 -2.27 22.59
C THR A 640 3.75 -3.47 22.03
N LYS A 641 2.52 -3.66 22.50
CA LYS A 641 1.62 -4.68 21.96
C LYS A 641 0.64 -4.14 20.94
N ILE A 642 0.56 -2.82 20.82
CA ILE A 642 -0.19 -2.15 19.75
C ILE A 642 0.69 -2.16 18.50
N ASP A 643 0.30 -2.96 17.50
CA ASP A 643 1.10 -3.19 16.29
C ASP A 643 1.37 -1.89 15.52
N MET A 644 0.40 -0.99 15.46
CA MET A 644 0.57 0.29 14.75
C MET A 644 1.72 1.13 15.33
N ILE A 645 1.83 1.23 16.66
CA ILE A 645 2.93 1.94 17.34
C ILE A 645 4.24 1.16 17.14
N GLY A 646 4.18 -0.17 17.23
CA GLY A 646 5.32 -1.08 17.07
C GLY A 646 5.95 -0.97 15.69
N SER A 647 5.12 -1.05 14.65
CA SER A 647 5.48 -0.95 13.23
C SER A 647 6.08 0.42 12.90
N ILE A 648 5.48 1.54 13.35
CA ILE A 648 6.08 2.88 13.17
C ILE A 648 7.49 2.91 13.77
N CYS A 649 7.63 2.45 15.01
CA CYS A 649 8.92 2.48 15.69
C CYS A 649 9.94 1.51 15.08
N GLU A 650 9.52 0.33 14.62
CA GLU A 650 10.38 -0.65 13.95
C GLU A 650 10.94 -0.08 12.65
N LEU A 651 10.05 0.47 11.81
CA LEU A 651 10.41 1.08 10.54
C LEU A 651 11.38 2.24 10.75
N LEU A 652 11.19 3.05 11.78
CA LEU A 652 12.11 4.14 12.10
C LEU A 652 13.43 3.67 12.71
N ALA A 653 13.42 2.63 13.54
CA ALA A 653 14.63 1.99 14.04
C ALA A 653 15.48 1.49 12.87
N ARG A 654 14.88 0.68 11.99
CA ARG A 654 15.53 0.15 10.78
C ARG A 654 15.96 1.28 9.84
N GLY A 655 15.08 2.25 9.61
CA GLY A 655 15.33 3.42 8.78
C GLY A 655 16.52 4.24 9.25
N SER A 656 16.67 4.42 10.57
CA SER A 656 17.82 5.14 11.14
C SER A 656 19.16 4.47 10.82
N ILE A 657 19.23 3.14 10.91
CA ILE A 657 20.44 2.36 10.61
C ILE A 657 20.72 2.34 9.10
N ILE A 658 19.70 2.13 8.28
CA ILE A 658 19.84 2.15 6.81
C ILE A 658 20.32 3.54 6.38
N SER A 659 19.68 4.60 6.84
CA SER A 659 20.08 5.97 6.50
C SER A 659 21.48 6.31 6.99
N MET A 660 21.90 5.85 8.18
CA MET A 660 23.28 5.98 8.65
C MET A 660 24.27 5.32 7.69
N ILE A 661 24.02 4.08 7.28
CA ILE A 661 24.89 3.34 6.34
C ILE A 661 24.95 4.07 5.00
N VAL A 662 23.81 4.46 4.45
CA VAL A 662 23.71 5.17 3.16
C VAL A 662 24.44 6.52 3.22
N VAL A 663 24.25 7.31 4.27
CA VAL A 663 24.90 8.61 4.43
C VAL A 663 26.41 8.50 4.68
N VAL A 664 26.88 7.45 5.37
CA VAL A 664 28.32 7.25 5.61
C VAL A 664 29.05 6.65 4.40
N THR A 665 28.34 5.95 3.51
CA THR A 665 28.97 5.22 2.39
C THR A 665 28.67 5.82 1.00
N ILE A 666 27.39 6.03 0.67
CA ILE A 666 26.92 6.46 -0.65
C ILE A 666 27.01 7.97 -0.80
N LEU A 667 26.60 8.75 0.20
CA LEU A 667 26.66 10.22 0.10
C LEU A 667 28.07 10.75 -0.20
N PRO A 668 29.15 10.31 0.48
CA PRO A 668 30.51 10.76 0.18
C PRO A 668 30.91 10.43 -1.25
N SER A 669 30.49 9.26 -1.74
CA SER A 669 30.76 8.82 -3.11
C SER A 669 30.07 9.73 -4.14
N LEU A 670 28.79 10.03 -3.90
CA LEU A 670 28.01 10.95 -4.74
C LEU A 670 28.60 12.37 -4.72
N LEU A 671 29.00 12.88 -3.55
CA LEU A 671 29.66 14.19 -3.42
C LEU A 671 31.02 14.23 -4.16
N LEU A 672 31.81 13.15 -4.11
CA LEU A 672 33.09 13.07 -4.82
C LEU A 672 32.93 13.05 -6.34
N VAL A 673 31.87 12.43 -6.87
CA VAL A 673 31.55 12.42 -8.30
C VAL A 673 30.96 13.75 -8.76
N THR A 674 30.06 14.33 -7.96
CA THR A 674 29.38 15.59 -8.28
C THR A 674 30.17 16.84 -7.86
N ASP A 675 31.35 16.69 -7.23
CA ASP A 675 32.22 17.78 -6.75
C ASP A 675 32.36 18.94 -7.75
N LYS A 676 32.61 18.62 -9.04
CA LYS A 676 32.79 19.63 -10.09
C LYS A 676 31.52 20.44 -10.37
N LEU A 677 30.34 19.82 -10.26
CA LEU A 677 29.04 20.47 -10.46
C LEU A 677 28.68 21.35 -9.25
N ILE A 678 28.99 20.87 -8.05
CA ILE A 678 28.70 21.56 -6.79
C ILE A 678 29.59 22.80 -6.63
N VAL A 679 30.91 22.66 -6.81
CA VAL A 679 31.88 23.76 -6.57
C VAL A 679 31.80 24.86 -7.64
N LYS A 680 31.47 24.52 -8.90
CA LYS A 680 31.41 25.48 -10.02
C LYS A 680 30.22 26.44 -9.92
N ASN A 681 29.07 25.98 -9.42
CA ASN A 681 27.85 26.78 -9.33
C ASN A 681 27.81 27.72 -8.11
N LYS A 682 28.52 27.41 -7.02
CA LYS A 682 28.60 28.26 -5.81
C LYS A 682 29.07 29.69 -6.10
N LYS A 683 29.93 29.90 -7.12
CA LYS A 683 30.40 31.24 -7.54
C LYS A 683 29.42 31.99 -8.48
N LYS A 684 28.51 31.29 -9.16
CA LYS A 684 27.60 31.87 -10.17
C LYS A 684 26.21 32.15 -9.58
N GLU A 685 25.63 31.19 -8.85
CA GLU A 685 24.27 31.28 -8.27
C GLU A 685 24.18 32.27 -7.09
N GLY A 686 25.26 32.46 -6.32
CA GLY A 686 25.30 33.42 -5.22
C GLY A 686 25.13 34.90 -5.61
N LYS A 687 25.27 35.24 -6.90
CA LYS A 687 24.99 36.59 -7.44
C LYS A 687 23.52 36.78 -7.85
N ASP A 688 22.88 35.76 -8.41
CA ASP A 688 21.49 35.84 -8.91
C ASP A 688 20.44 35.66 -7.80
N MET A 689 20.75 34.90 -6.74
CA MET A 689 19.84 34.67 -5.59
C MET A 689 19.56 35.91 -4.72
N LYS A 690 20.26 37.04 -4.93
CA LYS A 690 19.92 38.30 -4.23
C LYS A 690 18.58 38.89 -4.69
N LYS A 691 18.05 38.50 -5.86
CA LYS A 691 16.76 39.00 -6.39
C LYS A 691 15.53 38.21 -5.92
N LEU A 692 15.69 37.00 -5.38
CA LEU A 692 14.58 36.10 -5.04
C LEU A 692 14.04 36.28 -3.60
N LYS A 693 14.71 37.09 -2.76
CA LYS A 693 14.36 37.26 -1.33
C LYS A 693 13.06 38.05 -1.07
N THR A 694 12.46 38.64 -2.10
CA THR A 694 11.30 39.54 -1.99
C THR A 694 9.99 38.97 -2.55
N ALA A 695 9.97 37.73 -3.07
CA ALA A 695 8.82 37.19 -3.80
C ALA A 695 8.09 36.01 -3.13
N SER A 696 8.53 35.51 -1.97
CA SER A 696 7.96 34.28 -1.37
C SER A 696 6.90 34.51 -0.29
N LEU A 697 6.27 35.68 -0.21
CA LEU A 697 5.29 35.99 0.86
C LEU A 697 3.89 36.38 0.37
N ILE A 698 3.58 36.29 -0.93
CA ILE A 698 2.31 36.79 -1.51
C ILE A 698 1.55 35.68 -2.30
N GLY A 699 2.07 34.46 -2.34
CA GLY A 699 1.53 33.37 -3.17
C GLY A 699 0.39 32.53 -2.56
N LEU A 700 -0.32 33.00 -1.54
CA LEU A 700 -1.30 32.18 -0.81
C LEU A 700 -2.73 32.73 -0.74
N SER A 701 -3.08 33.80 -1.45
CA SER A 701 -4.37 34.48 -1.23
C SER A 701 -5.25 34.71 -2.46
N LEU A 702 -5.01 34.04 -3.59
CA LEU A 702 -5.79 34.31 -4.82
C LEU A 702 -6.06 33.02 -5.60
N LEU A 703 -7.05 32.25 -5.13
CA LEU A 703 -7.76 31.23 -5.88
C LEU A 703 -9.13 31.08 -5.21
N LEU A 704 -10.14 31.82 -5.67
CA LEU A 704 -11.58 31.53 -5.51
C LEU A 704 -12.41 32.49 -6.40
N LEU A 705 -13.38 31.89 -7.13
CA LEU A 705 -14.56 32.43 -7.84
C LEU A 705 -14.56 32.52 -9.40
N PRO A 706 -15.58 31.92 -10.08
CA PRO A 706 -15.96 32.18 -11.48
C PRO A 706 -17.35 32.86 -11.63
N PHE A 707 -17.64 33.54 -12.77
CA PHE A 707 -19.01 33.87 -13.28
C PHE A 707 -19.03 34.23 -14.81
N ASN A 708 -20.14 33.91 -15.52
CA ASN A 708 -20.42 34.12 -16.97
C ASN A 708 -21.48 35.24 -17.25
N ALA A 709 -21.61 35.72 -18.51
CA ALA A 709 -22.07 37.07 -18.95
C ALA A 709 -23.44 37.21 -19.73
N SER A 710 -23.87 38.48 -19.92
CA SER A 710 -25.12 39.07 -20.52
C SER A 710 -25.12 39.27 -22.06
N ALA A 711 -26.29 39.42 -22.74
CA ALA A 711 -26.46 39.61 -24.21
C ALA A 711 -27.08 41.00 -24.60
N ALA A 712 -26.85 41.51 -25.82
CA ALA A 712 -27.00 42.95 -26.17
C ALA A 712 -28.16 43.37 -27.12
N LYS A 713 -28.83 42.45 -27.85
CA LYS A 713 -29.99 42.79 -28.72
C LYS A 713 -31.04 41.68 -28.84
N THR A 714 -32.32 42.02 -28.64
CA THR A 714 -33.46 41.08 -28.68
C THR A 714 -34.49 41.46 -29.76
N GLU A 715 -34.90 40.49 -30.59
CA GLU A 715 -35.91 40.62 -31.65
C GLU A 715 -37.12 39.72 -31.36
N SER A 716 -38.32 40.30 -31.28
CA SER A 716 -39.58 39.60 -31.00
C SER A 716 -40.58 39.80 -32.14
N ILE A 717 -41.05 38.72 -32.75
CA ILE A 717 -41.99 38.73 -33.86
C ILE A 717 -43.37 38.32 -33.35
N TYR A 718 -44.33 39.23 -33.33
CA TYR A 718 -45.72 38.97 -32.91
C TYR A 718 -46.60 38.73 -34.13
N THR A 719 -47.21 37.56 -34.21
CA THR A 719 -48.09 37.16 -35.32
C THR A 719 -49.47 36.81 -34.79
N LYS A 720 -50.51 37.51 -35.25
CA LYS A 720 -51.90 37.09 -35.03
C LYS A 720 -52.31 36.16 -36.15
N LEU A 721 -52.73 34.95 -35.77
CA LEU A 721 -53.31 33.95 -36.66
C LEU A 721 -54.83 33.92 -36.47
N ASP A 722 -55.56 33.62 -37.54
CA ASP A 722 -56.97 33.28 -37.42
C ASP A 722 -57.13 31.86 -36.84
N TYR A 723 -58.38 31.46 -36.58
CA TYR A 723 -58.68 30.17 -35.96
C TYR A 723 -58.35 28.95 -36.85
N ASN A 724 -58.02 29.14 -38.13
CA ASN A 724 -57.54 28.09 -39.05
C ASN A 724 -55.99 28.02 -39.12
N GLY A 725 -55.30 29.04 -38.61
CA GLY A 725 -53.84 29.16 -38.64
C GLY A 725 -53.30 30.11 -39.71
N ASP A 726 -54.17 30.83 -40.43
CA ASP A 726 -53.77 31.78 -41.47
C ASP A 726 -53.31 33.12 -40.85
N THR A 727 -52.26 33.72 -41.43
CA THR A 727 -51.67 34.96 -40.89
C THR A 727 -52.54 36.17 -41.17
N VAL A 728 -53.02 36.83 -40.10
CA VAL A 728 -53.83 38.06 -40.18
C VAL A 728 -52.94 39.30 -40.17
N LYS A 729 -51.96 39.35 -39.25
CA LYS A 729 -51.01 40.46 -39.13
C LYS A 729 -49.75 40.02 -38.39
N SER A 730 -48.60 40.46 -38.88
CA SER A 730 -47.29 40.29 -38.22
C SER A 730 -46.69 41.64 -37.86
N THR A 731 -46.13 41.76 -36.67
CA THR A 731 -45.44 42.96 -36.18
C THR A 731 -44.15 42.54 -35.52
N VAL A 732 -43.04 43.11 -35.95
CA VAL A 732 -41.72 42.83 -35.37
C VAL A 732 -41.37 43.96 -34.42
N SER A 733 -40.96 43.60 -33.22
CA SER A 733 -40.50 44.51 -32.16
C SER A 733 -39.03 44.23 -31.88
N ASN A 734 -38.20 45.25 -31.95
CA ASN A 734 -36.78 45.18 -31.63
C ASN A 734 -36.48 45.96 -30.35
N HIS A 735 -35.64 45.38 -29.49
CA HIS A 735 -35.08 46.01 -28.30
C HIS A 735 -33.55 46.00 -28.42
N ILE A 736 -32.96 47.19 -28.33
CA ILE A 736 -31.51 47.40 -28.33
C ILE A 736 -31.14 47.97 -26.97
N GLU A 737 -30.33 47.23 -26.21
CA GLU A 737 -29.72 47.73 -24.96
C GLU A 737 -28.65 48.77 -25.30
N ASN A 738 -28.71 49.95 -24.68
CA ASN A 738 -27.75 51.02 -24.97
C ASN A 738 -27.31 51.76 -23.71
N ASP A 739 -26.03 51.60 -23.37
CA ASP A 739 -25.35 52.21 -22.23
C ASP A 739 -24.55 53.48 -22.59
N LYS A 740 -24.57 53.91 -23.86
CA LYS A 740 -23.74 55.01 -24.39
C LYS A 740 -24.57 56.17 -24.97
N ASN A 741 -24.02 57.37 -24.87
CA ASN A 741 -24.57 58.59 -25.47
C ASN A 741 -24.06 58.73 -26.92
N GLY A 742 -24.94 58.68 -27.93
CA GLY A 742 -24.53 58.79 -29.35
C GLY A 742 -25.46 58.16 -30.39
N GLU A 743 -24.95 58.01 -31.62
CA GLU A 743 -25.66 57.32 -32.72
C GLU A 743 -25.64 55.80 -32.51
N VAL A 744 -26.82 55.18 -32.47
CA VAL A 744 -27.00 53.72 -32.44
C VAL A 744 -27.49 53.27 -33.80
N LYS A 745 -26.74 52.41 -34.48
CA LYS A 745 -27.06 51.92 -35.83
C LYS A 745 -27.58 50.49 -35.76
N ASP A 746 -28.66 50.24 -36.47
CA ASP A 746 -29.22 48.92 -36.64
C ASP A 746 -29.58 48.63 -38.10
N ASN A 747 -29.63 47.36 -38.49
CA ASN A 747 -30.07 46.96 -39.83
C ASN A 747 -31.47 46.36 -39.76
N THR A 748 -32.39 46.87 -40.58
CA THR A 748 -33.79 46.45 -40.55
C THR A 748 -34.40 46.45 -41.95
N ILE A 749 -35.18 45.42 -42.23
CA ILE A 749 -36.03 45.33 -43.44
C ILE A 749 -37.49 45.73 -43.18
N LEU A 750 -37.76 46.33 -42.00
CA LEU A 750 -39.12 46.65 -41.55
C LEU A 750 -39.64 47.93 -42.21
N SER A 751 -40.92 47.92 -42.54
CA SER A 751 -41.68 49.09 -43.02
C SER A 751 -42.59 49.62 -41.90
N ASN A 752 -42.99 50.90 -41.98
CA ASN A 752 -43.85 51.56 -40.98
C ASN A 752 -43.27 51.55 -39.54
N ILE A 753 -42.01 51.96 -39.40
CA ILE A 753 -41.28 51.94 -38.12
C ILE A 753 -41.87 52.96 -37.14
N LEU A 754 -42.17 52.50 -35.92
CA LEU A 754 -42.69 53.28 -34.80
C LEU A 754 -41.74 53.14 -33.59
N ASN A 755 -41.33 54.26 -32.99
CA ASN A 755 -40.67 54.25 -31.67
C ASN A 755 -41.74 54.04 -30.58
N VAL A 756 -41.53 53.07 -29.69
CA VAL A 756 -42.55 52.62 -28.72
C VAL A 756 -42.34 53.22 -27.34
N ASN A 757 -41.10 53.57 -26.96
CA ASN A 757 -40.77 53.93 -25.58
C ASN A 757 -40.14 55.33 -25.43
N GLY A 758 -40.11 56.14 -26.50
CA GLY A 758 -39.61 57.52 -26.41
C GLY A 758 -39.84 58.37 -27.66
N ASP A 759 -39.37 59.62 -27.60
CA ASP A 759 -39.50 60.65 -28.64
C ASP A 759 -38.23 60.77 -29.52
N GLU A 760 -37.30 59.82 -29.40
CA GLU A 760 -36.04 59.81 -30.16
C GLU A 760 -36.33 59.69 -31.66
N THR A 761 -35.70 60.57 -32.44
CA THR A 761 -35.81 60.59 -33.89
C THR A 761 -34.82 59.63 -34.53
N PHE A 762 -35.23 58.98 -35.63
CA PHE A 762 -34.37 58.10 -36.42
C PHE A 762 -34.25 58.57 -37.87
N THR A 763 -33.18 58.14 -38.54
CA THR A 763 -33.01 58.24 -39.99
C THR A 763 -32.84 56.84 -40.60
N LEU A 764 -33.52 56.57 -41.71
CA LEU A 764 -33.41 55.31 -42.45
C LEU A 764 -32.73 55.58 -43.80
N ASP A 765 -31.53 55.01 -44.01
CA ASP A 765 -30.84 55.00 -45.30
C ASP A 765 -30.72 53.56 -45.80
N LYS A 766 -31.47 53.23 -46.85
CA LYS A 766 -31.70 51.86 -47.35
C LYS A 766 -32.18 50.92 -46.23
N ASP A 767 -31.31 50.02 -45.77
CA ASP A 767 -31.60 49.01 -44.76
C ASP A 767 -30.98 49.34 -43.39
N THR A 768 -30.34 50.52 -43.24
CA THR A 768 -29.68 50.93 -41.99
C THR A 768 -30.46 52.03 -41.30
N LEU A 769 -30.94 51.72 -40.10
CA LEU A 769 -31.68 52.57 -39.19
C LEU A 769 -30.71 53.19 -38.17
N THR A 770 -30.60 54.51 -38.14
CA THR A 770 -29.73 55.23 -37.18
C THR A 770 -30.58 56.00 -36.19
N TRP A 771 -30.44 55.67 -34.91
CA TRP A 771 -31.09 56.31 -33.78
C TRP A 771 -30.14 57.29 -33.09
N TYR A 772 -30.66 58.44 -32.65
CA TYR A 772 -29.93 59.38 -31.81
C TYR A 772 -30.30 59.15 -30.34
N ALA A 773 -29.63 58.18 -29.70
CA ALA A 773 -29.98 57.71 -28.36
C ALA A 773 -29.24 58.51 -27.26
N LYS A 774 -29.99 58.94 -26.24
CA LYS A 774 -29.48 59.72 -25.09
C LYS A 774 -29.32 58.84 -23.84
N GLU A 775 -28.48 57.79 -23.90
CA GLU A 775 -28.27 56.83 -22.79
C GLU A 775 -29.55 56.09 -22.37
N LYS A 776 -30.43 55.76 -23.33
CA LYS A 776 -31.64 54.96 -23.13
C LYS A 776 -31.72 53.83 -24.13
N ASP A 777 -32.32 52.72 -23.70
CA ASP A 777 -32.68 51.60 -24.55
C ASP A 777 -33.67 52.02 -25.64
N ILE A 778 -33.50 51.44 -26.83
CA ILE A 778 -34.35 51.74 -27.98
C ILE A 778 -35.31 50.59 -28.21
N PHE A 779 -36.61 50.90 -28.20
CA PHE A 779 -37.71 49.99 -28.52
C PHE A 779 -38.44 50.47 -29.75
N TYR A 780 -38.39 49.71 -30.84
CA TYR A 780 -39.10 50.08 -32.06
C TYR A 780 -39.83 48.90 -32.69
N GLN A 781 -40.96 49.20 -33.33
CA GLN A 781 -41.83 48.23 -33.98
C GLN A 781 -41.99 48.55 -35.46
N GLY A 782 -42.17 47.52 -36.28
CA GLY A 782 -42.49 47.67 -37.70
C GLY A 782 -43.17 46.44 -38.28
N THR A 783 -43.60 46.54 -39.53
CA THR A 783 -44.27 45.47 -40.29
C THR A 783 -43.35 44.92 -41.38
N THR A 784 -43.53 43.65 -41.75
CA THR A 784 -42.76 43.00 -42.82
C THR A 784 -43.62 42.04 -43.63
N ASP A 785 -43.31 41.93 -44.93
CA ASP A 785 -43.94 40.98 -45.86
C ASP A 785 -43.10 39.69 -46.01
N LYS A 786 -42.03 39.52 -45.24
CA LYS A 786 -41.18 38.32 -45.26
C LYS A 786 -41.95 37.11 -44.72
N GLU A 787 -41.91 35.99 -45.45
CA GLU A 787 -42.55 34.75 -45.01
C GLU A 787 -42.01 34.27 -43.65
N LEU A 788 -42.92 33.83 -42.78
CA LEU A 788 -42.59 33.33 -41.45
C LEU A 788 -41.92 31.94 -41.52
N PRO A 789 -40.97 31.63 -40.63
CA PRO A 789 -40.23 30.37 -40.67
C PRO A 789 -41.06 29.15 -40.25
N LEU A 790 -42.18 29.39 -39.54
CA LEU A 790 -43.13 28.37 -39.13
C LEU A 790 -44.51 28.70 -39.68
N SER A 791 -45.14 27.71 -40.33
CA SER A 791 -46.56 27.74 -40.70
C SER A 791 -47.36 26.88 -39.74
N THR A 792 -48.57 27.33 -39.40
CA THR A 792 -49.48 26.60 -38.51
C THR A 792 -50.73 26.17 -39.26
N VAL A 793 -51.16 24.94 -39.05
CA VAL A 793 -52.43 24.43 -39.57
C VAL A 793 -53.26 23.93 -38.39
N VAL A 794 -54.46 24.49 -38.20
CA VAL A 794 -55.37 24.11 -37.12
C VAL A 794 -56.59 23.40 -37.67
N LYS A 795 -56.92 22.23 -37.11
CA LYS A 795 -58.11 21.44 -37.47
C LYS A 795 -58.96 21.13 -36.25
N TYR A 796 -60.28 21.24 -36.41
CA TYR A 796 -61.25 20.96 -35.36
C TYR A 796 -62.04 19.69 -35.68
N TYR A 797 -62.26 18.88 -34.66
CA TYR A 797 -63.03 17.65 -34.74
C TYR A 797 -64.13 17.70 -33.67
N TYR A 798 -65.38 17.54 -34.10
CA TYR A 798 -66.55 17.46 -33.23
C TYR A 798 -67.12 16.06 -33.27
N ASN A 799 -67.19 15.39 -32.12
CA ASN A 799 -67.59 13.99 -31.98
C ASN A 799 -66.88 13.05 -32.97
N GLY A 800 -65.59 13.30 -33.20
CA GLY A 800 -64.73 12.49 -34.07
C GLY A 800 -64.79 12.83 -35.57
N LYS A 801 -65.60 13.80 -35.99
CA LYS A 801 -65.68 14.25 -37.39
C LYS A 801 -65.04 15.63 -37.58
N GLU A 802 -64.16 15.76 -38.58
CA GLU A 802 -63.56 17.05 -38.96
C GLU A 802 -64.68 18.04 -39.34
N THR A 803 -64.72 19.19 -38.68
CA THR A 803 -65.80 20.19 -38.79
C THR A 803 -65.21 21.60 -38.72
N ASP A 804 -65.83 22.57 -39.39
CA ASP A 804 -65.40 23.97 -39.31
C ASP A 804 -65.60 24.53 -37.89
N ALA A 805 -64.63 25.31 -37.41
CA ALA A 805 -64.65 25.89 -36.08
C ALA A 805 -65.90 26.76 -35.83
N LYS A 806 -66.41 27.44 -36.87
CA LYS A 806 -67.61 28.30 -36.77
C LYS A 806 -68.90 27.50 -36.54
N ASP A 807 -68.97 26.29 -37.05
CA ASP A 807 -70.17 25.46 -37.01
C ASP A 807 -70.35 24.72 -35.67
N ILE A 808 -69.34 24.79 -34.79
CA ILE A 808 -69.31 24.09 -33.49
C ILE A 808 -69.43 25.04 -32.29
N ILE A 809 -69.31 26.35 -32.49
CA ILE A 809 -69.49 27.36 -31.42
C ILE A 809 -70.88 27.21 -30.80
N GLY A 810 -70.97 27.17 -29.47
CA GLY A 810 -72.25 27.03 -28.78
C GLY A 810 -72.75 25.59 -28.59
N LYS A 811 -72.03 24.58 -29.11
CA LYS A 811 -72.47 23.18 -29.08
C LYS A 811 -71.80 22.39 -27.96
N SER A 812 -72.54 21.43 -27.39
CA SER A 812 -72.02 20.46 -26.42
C SER A 812 -71.57 19.17 -27.11
N GLY A 813 -70.38 18.67 -26.78
CA GLY A 813 -69.85 17.40 -27.29
C GLY A 813 -68.35 17.21 -27.05
N LYS A 814 -67.76 16.21 -27.70
CA LYS A 814 -66.31 15.96 -27.67
C LYS A 814 -65.60 16.81 -28.70
N ILE A 815 -64.63 17.59 -28.25
CA ILE A 815 -63.80 18.46 -29.08
C ILE A 815 -62.38 17.90 -29.10
N LYS A 816 -61.82 17.83 -30.31
CA LYS A 816 -60.38 17.64 -30.52
C LYS A 816 -59.88 18.74 -31.45
N ILE A 817 -58.86 19.49 -31.01
CA ILE A 817 -58.15 20.52 -31.78
C ILE A 817 -56.77 19.96 -32.12
N GLU A 818 -56.44 19.89 -33.39
CA GLU A 818 -55.14 19.44 -33.88
C GLU A 818 -54.37 20.61 -34.49
N ILE A 819 -53.23 20.93 -33.89
CA ILE A 819 -52.33 22.01 -34.29
C ILE A 819 -51.08 21.37 -34.89
N ARG A 820 -50.85 21.59 -36.18
CA ARG A 820 -49.66 21.09 -36.88
C ARG A 820 -48.74 22.24 -37.23
N LEU A 821 -47.47 22.11 -36.86
CA LEU A 821 -46.44 23.10 -37.13
C LEU A 821 -45.52 22.59 -38.23
N LEU A 822 -45.35 23.40 -39.27
CA LEU A 822 -44.51 23.12 -40.41
C LEU A 822 -43.30 24.05 -40.39
N ASN A 823 -42.10 23.47 -40.42
CA ASN A 823 -40.86 24.24 -40.45
C ASN A 823 -40.48 24.54 -41.91
N ASN A 824 -40.73 25.77 -42.35
CA ASN A 824 -40.50 26.21 -43.72
C ASN A 824 -39.00 26.32 -44.05
N SER A 825 -38.10 26.31 -43.05
CA SER A 825 -36.65 26.31 -43.30
C SER A 825 -36.16 25.05 -44.01
N LEU A 826 -36.84 23.91 -43.83
CA LEU A 826 -36.54 22.65 -44.51
C LEU A 826 -36.78 22.70 -46.03
N LEU A 827 -37.57 23.65 -46.53
CA LEU A 827 -38.01 23.73 -47.93
C LEU A 827 -37.13 24.64 -48.80
N ASN A 828 -36.04 25.17 -48.26
CA ASN A 828 -35.22 26.19 -48.93
C ASN A 828 -34.17 25.57 -49.89
N LYS A 829 -33.90 26.20 -51.05
CA LYS A 829 -33.00 25.67 -52.14
C LYS A 829 -31.56 25.35 -51.72
N ASN A 830 -31.12 25.81 -50.53
CA ASN A 830 -29.77 25.64 -50.00
C ASN A 830 -29.67 24.58 -48.88
N ASN A 831 -30.72 23.78 -48.64
CA ASN A 831 -30.72 22.65 -47.70
C ASN A 831 -30.33 23.00 -46.25
N ARG A 832 -30.63 24.22 -45.78
CA ARG A 832 -30.32 24.67 -44.42
C ARG A 832 -31.50 24.45 -43.47
N PHE A 833 -31.40 23.43 -42.62
CA PHE A 833 -32.33 23.18 -41.51
C PHE A 833 -32.05 24.15 -40.36
N THR A 834 -33.06 24.90 -39.91
CA THR A 834 -33.01 25.65 -38.65
C THR A 834 -33.89 24.94 -37.63
N PRO A 835 -33.35 24.43 -36.51
CA PRO A 835 -34.16 23.80 -35.49
C PRO A 835 -34.96 24.89 -34.75
N PHE A 836 -36.26 24.69 -34.61
CA PHE A 836 -37.13 25.53 -33.79
C PHE A 836 -37.76 24.67 -32.71
N VAL A 837 -37.74 25.17 -31.47
CA VAL A 837 -38.56 24.62 -30.39
C VAL A 837 -39.72 25.58 -30.16
N VAL A 838 -40.94 25.04 -30.10
CA VAL A 838 -42.18 25.78 -29.99
C VAL A 838 -42.92 25.35 -28.73
N ALA A 839 -43.08 26.28 -27.78
CA ALA A 839 -43.95 26.11 -26.64
C ALA A 839 -45.35 26.59 -27.00
N ILE A 840 -46.38 25.76 -26.77
CA ILE A 840 -47.79 26.06 -27.03
C ILE A 840 -48.52 26.09 -25.70
N GLY A 841 -49.26 27.16 -25.42
CA GLY A 841 -50.02 27.34 -24.19
C GLY A 841 -51.44 27.82 -24.46
N THR A 842 -52.42 27.27 -23.74
CA THR A 842 -53.80 27.76 -23.75
C THR A 842 -54.45 27.57 -22.39
N THR A 843 -55.48 28.38 -22.12
CA THR A 843 -56.30 28.28 -20.91
C THR A 843 -57.71 27.89 -21.30
N ILE A 844 -58.28 26.91 -20.60
CA ILE A 844 -59.61 26.34 -20.88
C ILE A 844 -60.45 26.46 -19.60
N ASP A 845 -61.68 26.93 -19.71
CA ASP A 845 -62.56 27.14 -18.56
C ASP A 845 -63.15 25.84 -18.02
N ASN A 846 -63.21 25.68 -16.69
CA ASN A 846 -63.65 24.44 -16.04
C ASN A 846 -65.18 24.32 -15.91
N GLU A 847 -65.93 25.42 -15.99
CA GLU A 847 -67.39 25.40 -15.81
C GLU A 847 -68.06 24.68 -16.97
N THR A 848 -67.57 24.91 -18.20
CA THR A 848 -68.14 24.36 -19.42
C THR A 848 -67.30 23.24 -20.04
N ASN A 849 -66.08 22.95 -19.56
CA ASN A 849 -65.19 21.94 -20.16
C ASN A 849 -64.64 20.93 -19.13
N LYS A 850 -64.55 19.66 -19.52
CA LYS A 850 -64.07 18.54 -18.69
C LYS A 850 -63.18 17.59 -19.49
N ASN A 851 -62.42 16.73 -18.80
CA ASN A 851 -61.57 15.69 -19.40
C ASN A 851 -60.53 16.24 -20.40
N ILE A 852 -59.84 17.32 -20.00
CA ILE A 852 -58.87 18.02 -20.85
C ILE A 852 -57.55 17.24 -20.90
N SER A 853 -57.05 17.02 -22.11
CA SER A 853 -55.77 16.36 -22.39
C SER A 853 -55.03 17.06 -23.52
N ILE A 854 -53.69 17.01 -23.47
CA ILE A 854 -52.81 17.57 -24.50
C ILE A 854 -51.66 16.60 -24.80
N THR A 855 -51.30 16.44 -26.08
CA THR A 855 -50.13 15.63 -26.47
C THR A 855 -48.84 16.44 -26.36
N ASN A 856 -47.73 15.80 -26.01
CA ASN A 856 -46.42 16.42 -25.87
C ASN A 856 -46.42 17.58 -24.84
N GLY A 857 -47.26 17.48 -23.80
CA GLY A 857 -47.49 18.55 -22.84
C GLY A 857 -48.17 18.10 -21.55
N LYS A 858 -48.43 19.06 -20.65
CA LYS A 858 -49.07 18.86 -19.36
C LYS A 858 -50.25 19.81 -19.20
N VAL A 859 -51.32 19.32 -18.57
CA VAL A 859 -52.48 20.12 -18.15
C VAL A 859 -52.42 20.27 -16.64
N THR A 860 -52.67 21.48 -16.13
CA THR A 860 -52.72 21.77 -14.68
C THR A 860 -54.00 22.53 -14.37
N ASP A 861 -54.73 22.07 -13.35
CA ASP A 861 -55.97 22.69 -12.88
C ASP A 861 -55.66 23.78 -11.86
N THR A 862 -56.22 24.98 -12.07
CA THR A 862 -56.09 26.14 -11.16
C THR A 862 -57.36 26.39 -10.34
N GLY A 863 -58.32 25.47 -10.36
CA GLY A 863 -59.61 25.55 -9.65
C GLY A 863 -60.72 26.10 -10.53
N SER A 864 -60.51 27.26 -11.17
CA SER A 864 -61.48 27.87 -12.10
C SER A 864 -61.19 27.61 -13.58
N ARG A 865 -59.92 27.34 -13.93
CA ARG A 865 -59.47 27.08 -15.31
C ARG A 865 -58.38 26.03 -15.35
N ASN A 866 -58.28 25.30 -16.46
CA ASN A 866 -57.17 24.42 -16.77
C ASN A 866 -56.17 25.13 -17.70
N ILE A 867 -54.89 25.09 -17.34
CA ILE A 867 -53.79 25.57 -18.16
C ILE A 867 -53.16 24.36 -18.86
N ALA A 868 -53.15 24.35 -20.18
CA ALA A 868 -52.52 23.31 -20.98
C ALA A 868 -51.28 23.88 -21.68
N VAL A 869 -50.12 23.26 -21.45
CA VAL A 869 -48.84 23.65 -22.05
C VAL A 869 -48.21 22.45 -22.74
N ALA A 870 -47.75 22.61 -23.98
CA ALA A 870 -47.06 21.57 -24.75
C ALA A 870 -45.81 22.12 -25.44
N ILE A 871 -44.91 21.20 -25.81
CA ILE A 871 -43.72 21.50 -26.59
C ILE A 871 -43.80 20.76 -27.93
N SER A 872 -43.37 21.44 -28.99
CA SER A 872 -43.26 20.90 -30.34
C SER A 872 -41.91 21.28 -30.94
N SER A 873 -41.31 20.39 -31.72
CA SER A 873 -40.04 20.61 -32.42
C SER A 873 -40.18 20.26 -33.90
N PRO A 874 -40.81 21.14 -34.71
CA PRO A 874 -41.13 20.83 -36.11
C PRO A 874 -39.87 20.66 -36.97
N GLY A 875 -39.79 19.54 -37.70
CA GLY A 875 -38.68 19.21 -38.60
C GLY A 875 -37.57 18.35 -37.98
N LEU A 876 -37.63 18.05 -36.68
CA LEU A 876 -36.58 17.31 -35.97
C LEU A 876 -36.48 15.84 -36.41
N TYR A 877 -37.62 15.19 -36.67
CA TYR A 877 -37.66 13.82 -37.19
C TYR A 877 -37.07 13.72 -38.59
N GLU A 878 -37.48 14.64 -39.47
CA GLU A 878 -37.06 14.69 -40.87
C GLU A 878 -35.53 14.87 -40.99
N TYR A 879 -34.90 15.54 -40.02
CA TYR A 879 -33.45 15.72 -39.96
C TYR A 879 -32.70 14.55 -39.31
N THR A 880 -33.23 13.98 -38.22
CA THR A 880 -32.53 12.95 -37.42
C THR A 880 -32.78 11.51 -37.86
N ASN A 881 -33.96 11.26 -38.47
CA ASN A 881 -34.52 9.94 -38.81
C ASN A 881 -34.75 9.02 -37.58
N ILE A 882 -34.93 9.60 -36.39
CA ILE A 882 -35.17 8.89 -35.12
C ILE A 882 -36.68 8.73 -34.92
N LYS A 883 -37.19 7.50 -34.93
CA LYS A 883 -38.64 7.20 -35.02
C LYS A 883 -39.46 7.85 -33.91
N GLU A 884 -38.88 8.01 -32.74
CA GLU A 884 -39.45 8.60 -31.53
C GLU A 884 -39.83 10.08 -31.71
N PHE A 885 -39.21 10.79 -32.67
CA PHE A 885 -39.47 12.21 -32.93
C PHE A 885 -40.58 12.48 -33.96
N LYS A 886 -41.13 11.42 -34.56
CA LYS A 886 -42.06 11.52 -35.69
C LYS A 886 -43.31 12.35 -35.42
N ASP A 887 -43.76 12.39 -34.16
CA ASP A 887 -44.98 13.09 -33.75
C ASP A 887 -44.73 14.42 -33.01
N LEU A 888 -43.48 14.91 -32.98
CA LEU A 888 -43.14 16.17 -32.31
C LEU A 888 -43.51 17.42 -33.12
N ASN A 889 -44.01 17.29 -34.35
CA ASN A 889 -44.48 18.39 -35.20
C ASN A 889 -45.99 18.70 -35.05
N LYS A 890 -46.70 17.96 -34.19
CA LYS A 890 -48.14 18.10 -33.97
C LYS A 890 -48.48 18.15 -32.48
N VAL A 891 -49.46 18.96 -32.11
CA VAL A 891 -50.04 19.04 -30.76
C VAL A 891 -51.55 18.89 -30.86
N VAL A 892 -52.11 17.96 -30.09
CA VAL A 892 -53.53 17.66 -30.06
C VAL A 892 -54.07 18.01 -28.67
N ILE A 893 -55.10 18.85 -28.63
CA ILE A 893 -55.84 19.20 -27.42
C ILE A 893 -57.22 18.56 -27.52
N SER A 894 -57.62 17.76 -26.52
CA SER A 894 -58.94 17.10 -26.53
C SER A 894 -59.65 17.31 -25.20
N TYR A 895 -60.95 17.63 -25.26
CA TYR A 895 -61.80 17.84 -24.08
C TYR A 895 -63.29 17.67 -24.43
N GLU A 896 -64.11 17.50 -23.40
CA GLU A 896 -65.57 17.47 -23.48
C GLU A 896 -66.11 18.84 -23.07
N THR A 897 -67.03 19.41 -23.85
CA THR A 897 -67.60 20.74 -23.57
C THR A 897 -69.12 20.74 -23.55
N THR A 898 -69.72 21.58 -22.71
CA THR A 898 -71.16 21.91 -22.73
C THR A 898 -71.44 23.12 -23.61
N ASP A 899 -70.44 23.96 -23.84
CA ASP A 899 -70.53 25.19 -24.64
C ASP A 899 -69.16 25.51 -25.24
N PHE A 900 -68.95 25.13 -26.51
CA PHE A 900 -67.66 25.32 -27.17
C PHE A 900 -67.39 26.79 -27.51
N GLU A 901 -66.25 27.29 -27.04
CA GLU A 901 -65.65 28.56 -27.46
C GLU A 901 -64.22 28.35 -28.01
N ILE A 902 -63.80 29.23 -28.92
CA ILE A 902 -62.43 29.22 -29.45
C ILE A 902 -61.52 29.90 -28.43
N ASN A 903 -60.79 29.10 -27.67
CA ASN A 903 -59.80 29.60 -26.70
C ASN A 903 -58.61 30.24 -27.40
N ASP A 904 -58.05 31.29 -26.80
CA ASP A 904 -56.79 31.86 -27.24
C ASP A 904 -55.67 30.83 -27.02
N ILE A 905 -54.93 30.50 -28.09
CA ILE A 905 -53.76 29.64 -28.05
C ILE A 905 -52.53 30.49 -28.38
N TYR A 906 -51.58 30.52 -27.47
CA TYR A 906 -50.31 31.22 -27.62
C TYR A 906 -49.22 30.22 -27.99
N MET A 907 -48.39 30.54 -28.98
CA MET A 907 -47.25 29.73 -29.36
C MET A 907 -46.00 30.59 -29.35
N VAL A 908 -44.95 30.17 -28.65
CA VAL A 908 -43.66 30.86 -28.60
C VAL A 908 -42.63 29.93 -29.20
N ALA A 909 -42.03 30.34 -30.32
CA ALA A 909 -40.99 29.59 -31.00
C ALA A 909 -39.64 30.30 -30.91
N SER A 910 -38.58 29.55 -30.61
CA SER A 910 -37.21 30.04 -30.61
C SER A 910 -36.26 29.06 -31.30
N PRO A 911 -35.36 29.56 -32.18
CA PRO A 911 -34.30 28.75 -32.77
C PRO A 911 -33.08 28.61 -31.85
N LYS A 912 -32.97 29.41 -30.78
CA LYS A 912 -31.82 29.46 -29.86
C LYS A 912 -32.05 28.72 -28.54
N LEU A 913 -33.22 28.11 -28.32
CA LEU A 913 -33.47 27.33 -27.10
C LEU A 913 -32.53 26.12 -26.94
N LEU A 914 -31.93 25.65 -28.05
CA LEU A 914 -30.99 24.53 -28.06
C LEU A 914 -29.52 24.96 -27.91
N SER A 915 -29.20 26.26 -28.02
CA SER A 915 -27.80 26.75 -27.96
C SER A 915 -27.23 26.75 -26.55
N ASP A 916 -28.10 26.77 -25.55
CA ASP A 916 -27.78 26.93 -24.12
C ASP A 916 -27.70 25.58 -23.39
N LEU A 917 -27.90 24.46 -24.11
CA LEU A 917 -27.68 23.12 -23.58
C LEU A 917 -26.17 22.88 -23.40
N ASP A 918 -25.78 22.41 -22.23
CA ASP A 918 -24.38 22.13 -21.90
C ASP A 918 -23.87 20.88 -22.64
N PHE A 919 -22.79 21.01 -23.42
CA PHE A 919 -22.24 19.94 -24.25
C PHE A 919 -21.23 19.07 -23.52
N ASP A 920 -20.87 19.41 -22.27
CA ASP A 920 -19.90 18.65 -21.48
C ASP A 920 -20.34 17.20 -21.22
N ILE A 921 -21.64 16.93 -21.25
CA ILE A 921 -22.19 15.57 -21.16
C ILE A 921 -21.73 14.68 -22.34
N PHE A 922 -21.51 15.27 -23.52
CA PHE A 922 -21.05 14.54 -24.70
C PHE A 922 -19.52 14.39 -24.76
N ASN A 923 -18.76 15.24 -24.05
CA ASN A 923 -17.32 15.09 -23.91
C ASN A 923 -16.97 13.87 -23.03
N LYS A 924 -17.76 13.63 -21.96
CA LYS A 924 -17.67 12.41 -21.15
C LYS A 924 -17.95 11.13 -21.94
N LEU A 925 -18.84 11.18 -22.94
CA LEU A 925 -19.11 10.06 -23.85
C LEU A 925 -17.95 9.74 -24.79
N ASP A 926 -17.18 10.75 -25.19
CA ASP A 926 -15.96 10.57 -26.00
C ASP A 926 -14.83 9.92 -25.16
N GLU A 927 -14.68 10.33 -23.90
CA GLU A 927 -13.78 9.68 -22.93
C GLU A 927 -14.19 8.22 -22.65
N PHE A 928 -15.47 7.97 -22.36
CA PHE A 928 -16.02 6.63 -22.18
C PHE A 928 -15.76 5.71 -23.39
N SER A 929 -15.92 6.26 -24.60
CA SER A 929 -15.59 5.58 -25.85
C SER A 929 -14.12 5.18 -25.92
N SER A 930 -13.19 6.04 -25.49
CA SER A 930 -11.75 5.73 -25.46
C SER A 930 -11.41 4.65 -24.41
N SER A 931 -12.12 4.64 -23.29
CA SER A 931 -11.98 3.61 -22.26
C SER A 931 -12.46 2.23 -22.75
N ILE A 932 -13.54 2.16 -23.53
CA ILE A 932 -14.00 0.90 -24.17
C ILE A 932 -12.97 0.36 -25.17
N ASP A 933 -12.33 1.23 -25.97
CA ASP A 933 -11.28 0.79 -26.90
C ASP A 933 -10.05 0.25 -26.14
N THR A 934 -9.67 0.95 -25.07
CA THR A 934 -8.58 0.53 -24.20
C THR A 934 -8.90 -0.81 -23.53
N LEU A 935 -10.12 -0.98 -23.04
CA LEU A 935 -10.61 -2.23 -22.46
C LEU A 935 -10.58 -3.38 -23.47
N SER A 936 -11.03 -3.15 -24.71
CA SER A 936 -10.95 -4.15 -25.79
C SER A 936 -9.51 -4.55 -26.09
N SER A 937 -8.60 -3.58 -26.20
CA SER A 937 -7.18 -3.88 -26.44
C SER A 937 -6.55 -4.65 -25.29
N LYS A 938 -6.89 -4.31 -24.04
CA LYS A 938 -6.37 -5.00 -22.85
C LYS A 938 -6.97 -6.39 -22.69
N MET A 939 -8.21 -6.60 -23.10
CA MET A 939 -8.83 -7.92 -23.10
C MET A 939 -8.17 -8.84 -24.14
N ASP A 940 -7.80 -8.32 -25.32
CA ASP A 940 -6.99 -9.07 -26.29
C ASP A 940 -5.60 -9.44 -25.69
N ASP A 941 -4.96 -8.56 -24.91
CA ASP A 941 -3.70 -8.86 -24.21
C ASP A 941 -3.90 -10.00 -23.18
N ILE A 942 -5.00 -9.96 -22.41
CA ILE A 942 -5.34 -10.96 -21.38
C ILE A 942 -5.64 -12.32 -22.00
N GLU A 943 -6.44 -12.38 -23.07
CA GLU A 943 -6.73 -13.62 -23.80
C GLU A 943 -5.42 -14.27 -24.30
N ASN A 944 -4.53 -13.46 -24.89
CA ASN A 944 -3.23 -13.92 -25.35
C ASN A 944 -2.33 -14.40 -24.20
N GLY A 945 -2.40 -13.72 -23.04
CA GLY A 945 -1.69 -14.11 -21.82
C GLY A 945 -2.15 -15.44 -21.25
N ALA A 946 -3.47 -15.61 -21.10
CA ALA A 946 -4.09 -16.84 -20.61
C ALA A 946 -3.77 -18.04 -21.52
N LYS A 947 -3.83 -17.86 -22.84
CA LYS A 947 -3.43 -18.88 -23.81
C LYS A 947 -1.96 -19.28 -23.68
N LYS A 948 -1.04 -18.32 -23.54
CA LYS A 948 0.39 -18.61 -23.34
C LYS A 948 0.65 -19.36 -22.05
N LEU A 949 -0.07 -19.06 -20.97
CA LEU A 949 0.03 -19.79 -19.70
C LEU A 949 -0.45 -21.23 -19.85
N TYR A 950 -1.59 -21.45 -20.50
CA TYR A 950 -2.08 -22.79 -20.81
C TYR A 950 -1.09 -23.59 -21.68
N ASP A 951 -0.59 -22.99 -22.77
CA ASP A 951 0.41 -23.63 -23.65
C ASP A 951 1.70 -23.99 -22.86
N GLY A 952 2.15 -23.09 -21.98
CA GLY A 952 3.31 -23.30 -21.11
C GLY A 952 3.09 -24.44 -20.11
N SER A 953 1.91 -24.52 -19.49
CA SER A 953 1.56 -25.60 -18.57
C SER A 953 1.44 -26.95 -19.29
N SER A 954 0.87 -26.97 -20.50
CA SER A 954 0.84 -28.16 -21.34
C SER A 954 2.24 -28.66 -21.73
N ALA A 955 3.18 -27.74 -21.97
CA ALA A 955 4.59 -28.08 -22.18
C ALA A 955 5.25 -28.65 -20.91
N LEU A 956 4.88 -28.14 -19.72
CA LEU A 956 5.37 -28.62 -18.43
C LEU A 956 4.91 -30.06 -18.15
N VAL A 957 3.63 -30.39 -18.36
CA VAL A 957 3.10 -31.76 -18.29
C VAL A 957 3.91 -32.71 -19.18
N SER A 958 4.18 -32.28 -20.42
CA SER A 958 4.96 -33.08 -21.38
C SER A 958 6.43 -33.24 -20.98
N GLY A 959 7.02 -32.22 -20.35
CA GLY A 959 8.40 -32.23 -19.85
C GLY A 959 8.58 -33.13 -18.63
N GLU A 960 7.63 -33.12 -17.72
CA GLU A 960 7.59 -33.94 -16.51
C GLU A 960 7.52 -35.44 -16.85
N ALA A 961 6.66 -35.85 -17.78
CA ALA A 961 6.63 -37.24 -18.28
C ALA A 961 7.99 -37.70 -18.87
N LYS A 962 8.67 -36.81 -19.61
CA LYS A 962 10.03 -37.09 -20.14
C LYS A 962 11.09 -37.17 -19.04
N PHE A 963 10.94 -36.40 -17.97
CA PHE A 963 11.86 -36.41 -16.84
C PHE A 963 11.71 -37.72 -16.03
N ASN A 964 10.48 -38.10 -15.67
CA ASN A 964 10.20 -39.32 -14.91
C ASN A 964 10.65 -40.59 -15.66
N SER A 965 10.47 -40.63 -16.98
CA SER A 965 10.96 -41.75 -17.80
C SER A 965 12.50 -41.84 -17.81
N LYS A 966 13.21 -40.71 -17.85
CA LYS A 966 14.68 -40.69 -17.74
C LYS A 966 15.19 -41.10 -16.35
N LEU A 967 14.52 -40.68 -15.28
CA LEU A 967 14.85 -41.12 -13.92
C LEU A 967 14.69 -42.64 -13.77
N THR A 968 13.62 -43.19 -14.32
CA THR A 968 13.35 -44.63 -14.31
C THR A 968 14.41 -45.41 -15.10
N TYR A 969 14.82 -44.88 -16.25
CA TYR A 969 15.93 -45.44 -17.03
C TYR A 969 17.25 -45.43 -16.26
N LEU A 970 17.56 -44.32 -15.55
CA LEU A 970 18.76 -44.19 -14.74
C LEU A 970 18.76 -45.14 -13.54
N ALA A 971 17.64 -45.25 -12.82
CA ALA A 971 17.48 -46.18 -11.71
C ALA A 971 17.73 -47.63 -12.14
N THR A 972 17.07 -48.06 -13.23
CA THR A 972 17.27 -49.39 -13.84
C THR A 972 18.73 -49.63 -14.24
N SER A 973 19.42 -48.60 -14.74
CA SER A 973 20.82 -48.71 -15.15
C SER A 973 21.77 -48.85 -13.95
N LEU A 974 21.52 -48.11 -12.86
CA LEU A 974 22.30 -48.22 -11.62
C LEU A 974 22.07 -49.56 -10.91
N GLU A 975 20.85 -50.09 -10.96
CA GLU A 975 20.54 -51.43 -10.44
C GLU A 975 21.37 -52.52 -11.15
N LYS A 976 21.52 -52.43 -12.48
CA LYS A 976 22.39 -53.35 -13.24
C LYS A 976 23.85 -53.26 -12.80
N ILE A 977 24.35 -52.05 -12.54
CA ILE A 977 25.73 -51.85 -12.05
C ILE A 977 25.89 -52.42 -10.63
N SER A 978 24.91 -52.18 -9.75
CA SER A 978 24.87 -52.77 -8.41
C SER A 978 24.94 -54.30 -8.47
N ASN A 979 24.11 -54.93 -9.31
CA ASN A 979 24.15 -56.39 -9.50
C ASN A 979 25.50 -56.91 -10.02
N GLY A 980 26.16 -56.17 -10.92
CA GLY A 980 27.54 -56.50 -11.35
C GLY A 980 28.57 -56.36 -10.23
N THR A 981 28.34 -55.45 -9.27
CA THR A 981 29.20 -55.23 -8.10
C THR A 981 29.05 -56.36 -7.08
N LEU A 982 27.84 -56.94 -6.93
CA LEU A 982 27.62 -58.16 -6.15
C LEU A 982 28.39 -59.35 -6.74
N ALA A 983 28.32 -59.57 -8.05
CA ALA A 983 29.08 -60.64 -8.71
C ALA A 983 30.61 -60.48 -8.54
N LEU A 984 31.11 -59.24 -8.58
CA LEU A 984 32.51 -58.95 -8.28
C LEU A 984 32.86 -59.26 -6.81
N ASN A 985 31.98 -58.93 -5.88
CA ASN A 985 32.16 -59.22 -4.46
C ASN A 985 32.23 -60.74 -4.20
N ASP A 986 31.38 -61.53 -4.85
CA ASP A 986 31.40 -63.00 -4.77
C ASP A 986 32.72 -63.57 -5.30
N GLY A 987 33.23 -63.07 -6.43
CA GLY A 987 34.53 -63.47 -6.97
C GLY A 987 35.72 -63.09 -6.07
N ILE A 988 35.63 -61.97 -5.34
CA ILE A 988 36.63 -61.59 -4.33
C ILE A 988 36.58 -62.55 -3.14
N ASP A 989 35.40 -63.02 -2.74
CA ASP A 989 35.26 -64.02 -1.68
C ASP A 989 35.92 -65.35 -2.04
N GLU A 990 35.67 -65.85 -3.24
CA GLU A 990 36.34 -67.06 -3.75
C GLU A 990 37.87 -66.90 -3.79
N MET A 991 38.35 -65.71 -4.17
CA MET A 991 39.78 -65.38 -4.16
C MET A 991 40.37 -65.35 -2.74
N ILE A 992 39.66 -64.76 -1.77
CA ILE A 992 40.09 -64.75 -0.36
C ILE A 992 40.14 -66.16 0.20
N GLU A 993 39.13 -66.99 -0.07
CA GLU A 993 39.09 -68.39 0.35
C GLU A 993 40.27 -69.18 -0.21
N THR A 994 40.50 -69.06 -1.53
CA THR A 994 41.62 -69.71 -2.23
C THR A 994 42.97 -69.29 -1.65
N LEU A 995 43.22 -68.00 -1.50
CA LEU A 995 44.49 -67.49 -0.97
C LEU A 995 44.69 -67.85 0.50
N THR A 996 43.62 -67.90 1.30
CA THR A 996 43.67 -68.34 2.70
C THR A 996 44.04 -69.83 2.77
N SER A 997 43.41 -70.67 1.94
CA SER A 997 43.75 -72.09 1.85
C SER A 997 45.22 -72.29 1.43
N VAL A 998 45.72 -71.54 0.44
CA VAL A 998 47.13 -71.60 0.04
C VAL A 998 48.06 -71.22 1.20
N LYS A 999 47.71 -70.16 1.93
CA LYS A 999 48.47 -69.74 3.12
C LYS A 999 48.51 -70.83 4.19
N GLU A 1000 47.37 -71.45 4.51
CA GLU A 1000 47.28 -72.51 5.51
C GLU A 1000 48.10 -73.74 5.13
N MET A 1001 48.08 -74.12 3.84
CA MET A 1001 48.94 -75.19 3.32
C MET A 1001 50.44 -74.90 3.50
N MET A 1002 50.87 -73.63 3.35
CA MET A 1002 52.25 -73.21 3.54
C MET A 1002 52.65 -73.08 5.02
N ALA A 1003 51.72 -72.69 5.90
CA ALA A 1003 51.97 -72.39 7.31
C ALA A 1003 52.01 -73.61 8.25
N ASN A 1004 51.51 -74.78 7.81
CA ASN A 1004 51.39 -76.00 8.63
C ASN A 1004 52.72 -76.70 9.03
N LYS A 1005 53.87 -76.03 8.89
CA LYS A 1005 55.18 -76.54 9.29
C LYS A 1005 55.88 -75.51 10.17
N ASP A 1006 56.48 -75.93 11.29
CA ASP A 1006 57.29 -75.08 12.18
C ASP A 1006 58.59 -74.65 11.47
N LEU A 1007 58.44 -73.71 10.54
CA LEU A 1007 59.47 -73.17 9.69
C LEU A 1007 60.53 -72.44 10.52
N ASN A 1008 60.09 -71.66 11.51
CA ASN A 1008 60.97 -70.91 12.39
C ASN A 1008 61.78 -71.82 13.30
N GLY A 1009 61.17 -72.85 13.90
CA GLY A 1009 61.89 -73.86 14.69
C GLY A 1009 62.84 -74.69 13.85
N SER A 1010 62.44 -75.09 12.65
CA SER A 1010 63.30 -75.83 11.70
C SER A 1010 64.51 -74.99 11.26
N LEU A 1011 64.30 -73.71 10.94
CA LEU A 1011 65.35 -72.77 10.58
C LEU A 1011 66.35 -72.59 11.73
N ALA A 1012 65.86 -72.38 12.96
CA ALA A 1012 66.69 -72.25 14.14
C ALA A 1012 67.54 -73.50 14.40
N ASN A 1013 66.95 -74.70 14.27
CA ASN A 1013 67.66 -75.96 14.44
C ASN A 1013 68.76 -76.17 13.38
N LEU A 1014 68.47 -75.87 12.12
CA LEU A 1014 69.45 -75.96 11.03
C LEU A 1014 70.59 -74.95 11.20
N GLN A 1015 70.30 -73.73 11.65
CA GLN A 1015 71.33 -72.73 11.94
C GLN A 1015 72.26 -73.19 13.07
N VAL A 1016 71.71 -73.76 14.15
CA VAL A 1016 72.51 -74.33 15.24
C VAL A 1016 73.37 -75.49 14.74
N LEU A 1017 72.83 -76.39 13.92
CA LEU A 1017 73.57 -77.51 13.34
C LEU A 1017 74.70 -77.02 12.43
N TYR A 1018 74.41 -76.04 11.56
CA TYR A 1018 75.41 -75.40 10.70
C TYR A 1018 76.56 -74.80 11.50
N GLN A 1019 76.25 -74.04 12.56
CA GLN A 1019 77.27 -73.46 13.44
C GLN A 1019 78.09 -74.54 14.16
N THR A 1020 77.43 -75.61 14.63
CA THR A 1020 78.07 -76.74 15.32
C THR A 1020 79.06 -77.47 14.41
N ASN A 1021 78.63 -77.82 13.19
CA ASN A 1021 79.49 -78.41 12.18
C ASN A 1021 80.63 -77.46 11.80
N SER A 1022 80.36 -76.16 11.62
CA SER A 1022 81.40 -75.17 11.28
C SER A 1022 82.47 -75.07 12.36
N ALA A 1023 82.06 -75.04 13.63
CA ALA A 1023 82.97 -75.04 14.76
C ALA A 1023 83.79 -76.34 14.82
N THR A 1024 83.18 -77.48 14.52
CA THR A 1024 83.85 -78.79 14.48
C THR A 1024 84.87 -78.86 13.35
N ILE A 1025 84.49 -78.46 12.14
CA ILE A 1025 85.38 -78.32 10.97
C ILE A 1025 86.59 -77.46 11.34
N LYS A 1026 86.38 -76.31 12.00
CA LYS A 1026 87.47 -75.42 12.43
C LYS A 1026 88.41 -76.08 13.45
N LYS A 1027 87.88 -76.86 14.40
CA LYS A 1027 88.70 -77.56 15.41
C LYS A 1027 89.56 -78.67 14.82
N ILE A 1028 89.03 -79.45 13.89
CA ILE A 1028 89.74 -80.58 13.26
C ILE A 1028 90.60 -80.17 12.06
N SER A 1029 90.38 -78.96 11.53
CA SER A 1029 91.22 -78.37 10.49
C SER A 1029 92.58 -78.02 11.06
N ASN A 1030 93.58 -78.77 10.66
CA ASN A 1030 94.97 -78.54 11.03
C ASN A 1030 95.80 -78.56 9.75
N GLU A 1031 96.58 -77.50 9.51
CA GLU A 1031 97.43 -77.41 8.31
C GLU A 1031 98.36 -78.61 8.16
N LYS A 1032 98.83 -79.19 9.28
CA LYS A 1032 99.62 -80.41 9.25
C LYS A 1032 98.80 -81.60 8.78
N VAL A 1033 97.55 -81.76 9.24
CA VAL A 1033 96.66 -82.84 8.80
C VAL A 1033 96.39 -82.72 7.29
N ASP A 1034 96.03 -81.53 6.81
CA ASP A 1034 95.78 -81.27 5.40
C ASP A 1034 97.04 -81.49 4.53
N ALA A 1035 98.20 -81.00 4.98
CA ALA A 1035 99.47 -81.14 4.28
C ALA A 1035 99.96 -82.59 4.28
N THR A 1036 99.84 -83.31 5.40
CA THR A 1036 100.21 -84.72 5.52
C THR A 1036 99.31 -85.60 4.67
N TYR A 1037 97.99 -85.38 4.68
CA TYR A 1037 97.04 -86.09 3.82
C TYR A 1037 97.41 -85.97 2.34
N LYS A 1038 97.75 -84.76 1.90
CA LYS A 1038 98.21 -84.50 0.52
C LYS A 1038 99.60 -85.05 0.24
N TYR A 1039 100.54 -84.90 1.16
CA TYR A 1039 101.94 -85.35 1.00
C TYR A 1039 102.02 -86.86 0.78
N TYR A 1040 101.28 -87.64 1.58
CA TYR A 1040 101.19 -89.09 1.42
C TYR A 1040 100.18 -89.52 0.33
N GLN A 1041 99.63 -88.56 -0.42
CA GLN A 1041 98.69 -88.76 -1.52
C GLN A 1041 97.52 -89.67 -1.13
N MET A 1042 96.94 -89.43 0.05
CA MET A 1042 95.80 -90.20 0.54
C MET A 1042 94.56 -89.88 -0.31
N SER A 1043 93.76 -90.89 -0.64
CA SER A 1043 92.50 -90.73 -1.37
C SER A 1043 91.31 -91.08 -0.50
N GLN A 1044 90.19 -90.37 -0.66
CA GLN A 1044 88.95 -90.64 0.09
C GLN A 1044 88.37 -92.04 -0.15
N THR A 1045 88.67 -92.62 -1.32
CA THR A 1045 88.13 -93.92 -1.74
C THR A 1045 89.02 -95.10 -1.39
N GLU A 1046 90.24 -94.83 -0.91
CA GLU A 1046 91.17 -95.86 -0.45
C GLU A 1046 90.82 -96.26 0.99
N THR A 1047 90.80 -97.56 1.33
CA THR A 1047 90.56 -97.99 2.72
C THR A 1047 91.81 -97.76 3.58
N GLU A 1048 91.64 -97.67 4.90
CA GLU A 1048 92.78 -97.46 5.81
C GLU A 1048 93.83 -98.58 5.70
N ASP A 1049 93.39 -99.82 5.52
CA ASP A 1049 94.32 -100.95 5.39
C ASP A 1049 95.03 -100.97 4.03
N ALA A 1050 94.32 -100.62 2.95
CA ALA A 1050 94.95 -100.44 1.63
C ALA A 1050 95.98 -99.30 1.65
N MET A 1051 95.66 -98.19 2.32
CA MET A 1051 96.61 -97.10 2.55
C MET A 1051 97.83 -97.56 3.34
N VAL A 1052 97.64 -98.33 4.42
CA VAL A 1052 98.77 -98.86 5.21
C VAL A 1052 99.66 -99.77 4.37
N GLU A 1053 99.08 -100.70 3.61
CA GLU A 1053 99.85 -101.57 2.71
C GLU A 1053 100.67 -100.74 1.71
N ARG A 1054 100.02 -99.76 1.06
CA ARG A 1054 100.67 -98.83 0.13
C ARG A 1054 101.82 -98.05 0.79
N LEU A 1055 101.63 -97.58 2.02
CA LEU A 1055 102.64 -96.82 2.76
C LEU A 1055 103.81 -97.70 3.23
N LYS A 1056 103.56 -98.94 3.68
CA LYS A 1056 104.62 -99.90 4.04
C LYS A 1056 105.45 -100.31 2.82
N GLN A 1057 104.83 -100.43 1.64
CA GLN A 1057 105.57 -100.67 0.40
C GLN A 1057 106.48 -99.49 0.02
N MET A 1058 106.02 -98.25 0.24
CA MET A 1058 106.84 -97.04 0.00
C MET A 1058 107.97 -96.87 1.02
N ASN A 1059 107.75 -97.23 2.29
CA ASN A 1059 108.75 -97.15 3.35
C ASN A 1059 108.69 -98.40 4.25
N PRO A 1060 109.52 -99.42 3.98
CA PRO A 1060 109.50 -100.69 4.72
C PRO A 1060 109.83 -100.58 6.21
N ASN A 1061 110.46 -99.47 6.63
CA ASN A 1061 110.87 -99.22 8.02
C ASN A 1061 109.90 -98.28 8.76
N ILE A 1062 108.73 -97.98 8.19
CA ILE A 1062 107.74 -97.12 8.85
C ILE A 1062 107.22 -97.81 10.12
N ASP A 1063 107.28 -97.11 11.24
CA ASP A 1063 106.83 -97.66 12.51
C ASP A 1063 105.30 -97.68 12.62
N GLU A 1064 104.81 -98.57 13.47
CA GLU A 1064 103.38 -98.82 13.64
C GLU A 1064 102.65 -97.62 14.28
N ALA A 1065 103.34 -96.82 15.11
CA ALA A 1065 102.76 -95.62 15.70
C ALA A 1065 102.56 -94.51 14.64
N THR A 1066 103.47 -94.38 13.68
CA THR A 1066 103.34 -93.47 12.54
C THR A 1066 102.18 -93.88 11.63
N LEU A 1067 101.99 -95.17 11.35
CA LEU A 1067 100.85 -95.65 10.56
C LEU A 1067 99.50 -95.38 11.23
N VAL A 1068 99.39 -95.59 12.55
CA VAL A 1068 98.18 -95.24 13.31
C VAL A 1068 97.92 -93.73 13.24
N ASN A 1069 98.95 -92.90 13.33
CA ASN A 1069 98.81 -91.46 13.19
C ASN A 1069 98.34 -91.06 11.78
N LEU A 1070 98.86 -91.71 10.74
CA LEU A 1070 98.43 -91.46 9.36
C LEU A 1070 96.99 -91.94 9.08
N LYS A 1071 96.55 -93.05 9.68
CA LYS A 1071 95.12 -93.44 9.68
C LYS A 1071 94.27 -92.33 10.31
N ASN A 1072 94.65 -91.85 11.49
CA ASN A 1072 93.95 -90.76 12.17
C ASN A 1072 93.92 -89.47 11.31
N VAL A 1073 95.01 -89.13 10.62
CA VAL A 1073 95.07 -88.00 9.68
C VAL A 1073 94.06 -88.19 8.54
N LYS A 1074 93.98 -89.39 7.96
CA LYS A 1074 93.03 -89.74 6.90
C LYS A 1074 91.58 -89.58 7.34
N SER A 1075 91.19 -90.25 8.43
CA SER A 1075 89.81 -90.20 8.93
C SER A 1075 89.42 -88.78 9.37
N THR A 1076 90.36 -88.01 9.94
CA THR A 1076 90.14 -86.61 10.33
C THR A 1076 89.89 -85.69 9.12
N TYR A 1077 90.70 -85.83 8.06
CA TYR A 1077 90.55 -85.02 6.84
C TYR A 1077 89.28 -85.37 6.06
N GLU A 1078 88.91 -86.65 5.99
CA GLU A 1078 87.68 -87.10 5.36
C GLU A 1078 86.43 -86.63 6.11
N LEU A 1079 86.44 -86.70 7.43
CA LEU A 1079 85.38 -86.16 8.28
C LEU A 1079 85.19 -84.66 8.05
N LYS A 1080 86.30 -83.90 7.93
CA LYS A 1080 86.26 -82.47 7.60
C LYS A 1080 85.56 -82.21 6.27
N LEU A 1081 85.87 -82.99 5.22
CA LEU A 1081 85.25 -82.83 3.90
C LEU A 1081 83.76 -83.17 3.92
N LEU A 1082 83.37 -84.26 4.61
CA LEU A 1082 81.95 -84.62 4.78
C LEU A 1082 81.18 -83.55 5.54
N LEU A 1083 81.72 -83.03 6.65
CA LEU A 1083 81.07 -81.95 7.41
C LEU A 1083 80.96 -80.66 6.59
N THR A 1084 81.95 -80.36 5.75
CA THR A 1084 81.91 -79.18 4.86
C THR A 1084 80.80 -79.31 3.80
N ALA A 1085 80.71 -80.47 3.14
CA ALA A 1085 79.65 -80.76 2.19
C ALA A 1085 78.26 -80.71 2.87
N ASN A 1086 78.13 -81.29 4.07
CA ASN A 1086 76.90 -81.25 4.85
C ASN A 1086 76.51 -79.80 5.19
N ASN A 1087 77.46 -78.94 5.57
CA ASN A 1087 77.17 -77.54 5.85
C ASN A 1087 76.73 -76.75 4.63
N ASN A 1088 77.33 -76.98 3.45
CA ASN A 1088 76.88 -76.32 2.24
C ASN A 1088 75.41 -76.67 1.93
N ALA A 1089 75.04 -77.95 2.06
CA ALA A 1089 73.65 -78.39 1.89
C ALA A 1089 72.71 -77.77 2.96
N ILE A 1090 73.13 -77.71 4.22
CA ILE A 1090 72.36 -77.06 5.29
C ILE A 1090 72.18 -75.56 4.99
N SER A 1091 73.21 -74.87 4.47
CA SER A 1091 73.12 -73.45 4.12
C SER A 1091 72.10 -73.19 3.01
N GLU A 1092 72.08 -74.02 1.97
CA GLU A 1092 71.09 -73.93 0.89
C GLU A 1092 69.66 -74.18 1.43
N MET A 1093 69.52 -75.14 2.33
CA MET A 1093 68.24 -75.44 3.00
C MET A 1093 67.76 -74.27 3.88
N ILE A 1094 68.66 -73.59 4.60
CA ILE A 1094 68.36 -72.37 5.38
C ILE A 1094 67.82 -71.26 4.46
N THR A 1095 68.49 -70.98 3.33
CA THR A 1095 68.06 -69.96 2.37
C THR A 1095 66.66 -70.25 1.82
N ASN A 1096 66.41 -71.48 1.38
CA ASN A 1096 65.10 -71.87 0.83
C ASN A 1096 63.96 -71.70 1.86
N LEU A 1097 64.20 -71.99 3.14
CA LEU A 1097 63.20 -71.79 4.20
C LEU A 1097 62.98 -70.30 4.51
N GLN A 1098 64.02 -69.45 4.41
CA GLN A 1098 63.90 -68.00 4.56
C GLN A 1098 63.10 -67.36 3.43
N ASP A 1099 63.35 -67.78 2.18
CA ASP A 1099 62.59 -67.32 1.01
C ASP A 1099 61.11 -67.71 1.12
N LEU A 1100 60.83 -68.95 1.55
CA LEU A 1100 59.47 -69.43 1.80
C LEU A 1100 58.76 -68.60 2.89
N ASN A 1101 59.44 -68.25 3.98
CA ASN A 1101 58.90 -67.41 5.05
C ASN A 1101 58.60 -65.98 4.56
N THR A 1102 59.46 -65.44 3.69
CA THR A 1102 59.25 -64.11 3.08
C THR A 1102 58.04 -64.10 2.13
N LEU A 1103 57.87 -65.17 1.34
CA LEU A 1103 56.69 -65.35 0.50
C LEU A 1103 55.40 -65.45 1.33
N LEU A 1104 55.44 -66.16 2.47
CA LEU A 1104 54.28 -66.28 3.37
C LEU A 1104 53.85 -64.91 3.93
N ASN A 1105 54.81 -64.09 4.38
CA ASN A 1105 54.54 -62.73 4.86
C ASN A 1105 53.99 -61.83 3.75
N THR A 1106 54.50 -61.97 2.52
CA THR A 1106 54.02 -61.21 1.36
C THR A 1106 52.59 -61.62 0.99
N LEU A 1107 52.29 -62.92 1.01
CA LEU A 1107 50.94 -63.45 0.79
C LEU A 1107 49.97 -62.91 1.85
N ASP A 1108 50.41 -62.81 3.11
CA ASP A 1108 49.61 -62.23 4.19
C ASP A 1108 49.26 -60.77 3.95
N ALA A 1109 50.25 -59.96 3.57
CA ALA A 1109 50.02 -58.55 3.22
C ALA A 1109 49.04 -58.43 2.04
N LYS A 1110 49.19 -59.26 1.00
CA LYS A 1110 48.29 -59.27 -0.17
C LYS A 1110 46.88 -59.74 0.16
N LEU A 1111 46.73 -60.72 1.04
CA LEU A 1111 45.42 -61.18 1.52
C LEU A 1111 44.67 -60.05 2.27
N GLN A 1112 45.38 -59.23 3.06
CA GLN A 1112 44.78 -58.05 3.70
C GLN A 1112 44.38 -56.98 2.68
N GLU A 1113 45.20 -56.71 1.66
CA GLU A 1113 44.82 -55.79 0.57
C GLU A 1113 43.53 -56.22 -0.14
N VAL A 1114 43.36 -57.52 -0.41
CA VAL A 1114 42.16 -58.09 -1.06
C VAL A 1114 40.93 -58.00 -0.13
N LYS A 1115 41.08 -58.22 1.18
CA LYS A 1115 40.00 -58.01 2.17
C LYS A 1115 39.55 -56.55 2.25
N VAL A 1116 40.48 -55.61 2.15
CA VAL A 1116 40.17 -54.17 2.07
C VAL A 1116 39.44 -53.84 0.75
N MET A 1117 39.87 -54.44 -0.36
CA MET A 1117 39.18 -54.31 -1.65
C MET A 1117 37.72 -54.78 -1.57
N LYS A 1118 37.46 -55.94 -0.94
CA LYS A 1118 36.11 -56.44 -0.69
C LYS A 1118 35.23 -55.39 0.00
N SER A 1119 35.72 -54.84 1.11
CA SER A 1119 34.99 -53.84 1.90
C SER A 1119 34.63 -52.58 1.08
N LYS A 1120 35.50 -52.17 0.16
CA LYS A 1120 35.23 -51.05 -0.76
C LYS A 1120 34.18 -51.38 -1.82
N VAL A 1121 34.20 -52.61 -2.36
CA VAL A 1121 33.22 -53.10 -3.34
C VAL A 1121 31.84 -53.22 -2.70
N THR A 1122 31.76 -53.73 -1.47
CA THR A 1122 30.51 -53.77 -0.69
C THR A 1122 29.93 -52.37 -0.47
N TYR A 1123 30.75 -51.42 -0.02
CA TYR A 1123 30.32 -50.02 0.17
C TYR A 1123 29.83 -49.36 -1.13
N LEU A 1124 30.51 -49.62 -2.25
CA LEU A 1124 30.08 -49.13 -3.56
C LEU A 1124 28.71 -49.71 -3.95
N ASN A 1125 28.50 -51.01 -3.74
CA ASN A 1125 27.23 -51.65 -4.01
C ASN A 1125 26.08 -51.05 -3.19
N ASP A 1126 26.28 -50.88 -1.87
CA ASP A 1126 25.27 -50.29 -0.99
C ASP A 1126 24.93 -48.84 -1.41
N SER A 1127 25.95 -48.07 -1.78
CA SER A 1127 25.78 -46.70 -2.29
C SER A 1127 24.98 -46.66 -3.60
N LEU A 1128 25.30 -47.54 -4.56
CA LEU A 1128 24.58 -47.64 -5.83
C LEU A 1128 23.11 -48.06 -5.64
N SER A 1129 22.86 -49.00 -4.72
CA SER A 1129 21.52 -49.47 -4.37
C SER A 1129 20.68 -48.35 -3.75
N GLN A 1130 21.26 -47.59 -2.80
CA GLN A 1130 20.59 -46.44 -2.20
C GLN A 1130 20.24 -45.35 -3.22
N VAL A 1131 21.16 -45.03 -4.15
CA VAL A 1131 20.90 -44.05 -5.21
C VAL A 1131 19.81 -44.54 -6.16
N SER A 1132 19.86 -45.82 -6.57
CA SER A 1132 18.82 -46.41 -7.42
C SER A 1132 17.43 -46.34 -6.77
N GLN A 1133 17.32 -46.73 -5.49
CA GLN A 1133 16.07 -46.65 -4.73
C GLN A 1133 15.56 -45.21 -4.58
N GLY A 1134 16.47 -44.25 -4.35
CA GLY A 1134 16.13 -42.83 -4.29
C GLY A 1134 15.57 -42.30 -5.60
N LEU A 1135 16.17 -42.67 -6.73
CA LEU A 1135 15.69 -42.26 -8.06
C LEU A 1135 14.33 -42.88 -8.41
N THR A 1136 14.09 -44.14 -8.01
CA THR A 1136 12.79 -44.81 -8.21
C THR A 1136 11.68 -44.15 -7.38
N LYS A 1137 11.96 -43.76 -6.12
CA LYS A 1137 10.99 -42.99 -5.32
C LYS A 1137 10.70 -41.63 -5.94
N MET A 1138 11.73 -40.97 -6.49
CA MET A 1138 11.59 -39.66 -7.12
C MET A 1138 10.77 -39.72 -8.41
N SER A 1139 10.89 -40.80 -9.21
CA SER A 1139 10.09 -40.96 -10.44
C SER A 1139 8.62 -41.33 -10.19
N GLN A 1140 8.27 -41.74 -8.97
CA GLN A 1140 6.92 -42.18 -8.57
C GLN A 1140 6.16 -41.14 -7.73
N THR A 1141 6.69 -39.93 -7.56
CA THR A 1141 6.06 -38.90 -6.72
C THR A 1141 4.82 -38.34 -7.40
N THR A 1142 3.63 -38.73 -6.92
CA THR A 1142 2.32 -38.35 -7.50
C THR A 1142 1.93 -36.90 -7.24
N LEU A 1143 2.38 -36.30 -6.13
CA LEU A 1143 2.00 -34.94 -5.72
C LEU A 1143 2.35 -33.86 -6.77
N ILE A 1144 3.49 -34.00 -7.45
CA ILE A 1144 3.93 -33.03 -8.47
C ILE A 1144 3.16 -33.26 -9.77
N THR A 1145 2.97 -34.52 -10.17
CA THR A 1145 2.21 -34.90 -11.37
C THR A 1145 0.76 -34.44 -11.28
N ASP A 1146 0.11 -34.72 -10.16
CA ASP A 1146 -1.30 -34.36 -9.93
C ASP A 1146 -1.45 -32.83 -9.88
N GLY A 1147 -0.55 -32.13 -9.19
CA GLY A 1147 -0.56 -30.67 -9.12
C GLY A 1147 -0.36 -29.99 -10.49
N ILE A 1148 0.58 -30.48 -11.31
CA ILE A 1148 0.81 -29.97 -12.67
C ILE A 1148 -0.39 -30.25 -13.59
N SER A 1149 -1.03 -31.42 -13.45
CA SER A 1149 -2.23 -31.77 -14.20
C SER A 1149 -3.42 -30.88 -13.85
N SER A 1150 -3.70 -30.70 -12.56
CA SER A 1150 -4.75 -29.79 -12.07
C SER A 1150 -4.50 -28.34 -12.49
N LEU A 1151 -3.24 -27.88 -12.43
CA LEU A 1151 -2.86 -26.55 -12.92
C LEU A 1151 -3.13 -26.39 -14.43
N ASN A 1152 -2.76 -27.39 -15.25
CA ASN A 1152 -3.03 -27.35 -16.68
C ASN A 1152 -4.53 -27.30 -17.00
N GLN A 1153 -5.35 -28.06 -16.25
CA GLN A 1153 -6.79 -28.03 -16.41
C GLN A 1153 -7.38 -26.65 -16.04
N GLY A 1154 -7.01 -26.09 -14.88
CA GLY A 1154 -7.48 -24.76 -14.47
C GLY A 1154 -7.07 -23.65 -15.46
N LEU A 1155 -5.85 -23.72 -15.99
CA LEU A 1155 -5.37 -22.75 -16.99
C LEU A 1155 -6.09 -22.88 -18.34
N LYS A 1156 -6.55 -24.09 -18.69
CA LYS A 1156 -7.38 -24.31 -19.88
C LYS A 1156 -8.74 -23.62 -19.71
N GLU A 1157 -9.40 -23.85 -18.59
CA GLU A 1157 -10.71 -23.25 -18.27
C GLU A 1157 -10.61 -21.72 -18.25
N LEU A 1158 -9.53 -21.16 -17.70
CA LEU A 1158 -9.23 -19.73 -17.75
C LEU A 1158 -9.04 -19.21 -19.19
N SER A 1159 -8.28 -19.92 -20.02
CA SER A 1159 -8.06 -19.54 -21.42
C SER A 1159 -9.36 -19.57 -22.23
N ASP A 1160 -10.21 -20.57 -22.02
CA ASP A 1160 -11.49 -20.70 -22.72
C ASP A 1160 -12.49 -19.62 -22.23
N GLY A 1161 -12.55 -19.35 -20.92
CA GLY A 1161 -13.40 -18.32 -20.33
C GLY A 1161 -13.01 -16.90 -20.76
N THR A 1162 -11.72 -16.59 -20.80
CA THR A 1162 -11.22 -15.27 -21.24
C THR A 1162 -11.52 -15.01 -22.72
N ASN A 1163 -11.42 -16.02 -23.58
CA ASN A 1163 -11.84 -15.92 -24.98
C ASN A 1163 -13.35 -15.64 -25.11
N LEU A 1164 -14.18 -16.32 -24.32
CA LEU A 1164 -15.63 -16.15 -24.34
C LEU A 1164 -16.05 -14.74 -23.91
N ILE A 1165 -15.46 -14.20 -22.83
CA ILE A 1165 -15.69 -12.83 -22.35
C ILE A 1165 -15.29 -11.81 -23.42
N ASN A 1166 -14.15 -12.01 -24.09
CA ASN A 1166 -13.68 -11.08 -25.11
C ASN A 1166 -14.61 -11.03 -26.33
N ILE A 1167 -14.99 -12.20 -26.87
CA ILE A 1167 -15.81 -12.29 -28.08
C ILE A 1167 -17.27 -11.92 -27.82
N GLN A 1168 -17.87 -12.45 -26.75
CA GLN A 1168 -19.31 -12.29 -26.50
C GLN A 1168 -19.66 -11.05 -25.66
N GLY A 1169 -18.71 -10.53 -24.87
CA GLY A 1169 -18.90 -9.33 -24.06
C GLY A 1169 -18.27 -8.09 -24.69
N ILE A 1170 -16.94 -7.99 -24.61
CA ILE A 1170 -16.21 -6.75 -24.90
C ILE A 1170 -16.33 -6.32 -26.36
N LYS A 1171 -16.22 -7.25 -27.32
CA LYS A 1171 -16.39 -6.93 -28.75
C LYS A 1171 -17.82 -6.52 -29.12
N GLN A 1172 -18.84 -6.95 -28.36
CA GLN A 1172 -20.22 -6.47 -28.54
C GLN A 1172 -20.39 -5.05 -28.00
N LEU A 1173 -19.76 -4.71 -26.88
CA LEU A 1173 -19.76 -3.35 -26.32
C LEU A 1173 -19.15 -2.32 -27.28
N VAL A 1174 -18.07 -2.69 -27.98
CA VAL A 1174 -17.46 -1.85 -29.03
C VAL A 1174 -18.47 -1.54 -30.15
N ASN A 1175 -19.31 -2.51 -30.55
CA ASN A 1175 -20.36 -2.28 -31.55
C ASN A 1175 -21.43 -1.30 -31.06
N TYR A 1176 -21.90 -1.43 -29.81
CA TYR A 1176 -22.89 -0.51 -29.24
C TYR A 1176 -22.34 0.92 -29.09
N LYS A 1177 -21.09 1.06 -28.64
CA LYS A 1177 -20.38 2.34 -28.57
C LYS A 1177 -20.44 3.09 -29.92
N ASN A 1178 -20.13 2.41 -31.02
CA ASN A 1178 -20.10 3.02 -32.35
C ASN A 1178 -21.48 3.55 -32.79
N GLN A 1179 -22.56 2.91 -32.37
CA GLN A 1179 -23.92 3.38 -32.63
C GLN A 1179 -24.23 4.65 -31.81
N VAL A 1180 -23.86 4.69 -30.53
CA VAL A 1180 -24.08 5.85 -29.64
C VAL A 1180 -23.34 7.09 -30.14
N LEU A 1181 -22.06 6.98 -30.51
CA LEU A 1181 -21.27 8.09 -31.06
C LEU A 1181 -21.91 8.70 -32.32
N THR A 1182 -22.53 7.87 -33.15
CA THR A 1182 -23.22 8.33 -34.37
C THR A 1182 -24.39 9.25 -34.05
N TYR A 1183 -25.15 8.97 -32.97
CA TYR A 1183 -26.25 9.84 -32.53
C TYR A 1183 -25.74 11.12 -31.87
N THR A 1184 -24.73 11.03 -31.00
CA THR A 1184 -24.09 12.18 -30.34
C THR A 1184 -23.63 13.24 -31.34
N ASN A 1185 -22.96 12.83 -32.42
CA ASN A 1185 -22.49 13.76 -33.44
C ASN A 1185 -23.64 14.50 -34.15
N LYS A 1186 -24.75 13.81 -34.45
CA LYS A 1186 -25.94 14.43 -35.04
C LYS A 1186 -26.58 15.48 -34.12
N PHE A 1187 -26.56 15.28 -32.79
CA PHE A 1187 -27.07 16.25 -31.83
C PHE A 1187 -26.14 17.46 -31.67
N LYS A 1188 -24.81 17.26 -31.64
CA LYS A 1188 -23.81 18.35 -31.67
C LYS A 1188 -24.01 19.25 -32.91
N ASP A 1189 -24.28 18.65 -34.08
CA ASP A 1189 -24.53 19.39 -35.32
C ASP A 1189 -25.80 20.27 -35.27
N ILE A 1190 -26.91 19.75 -34.72
CA ILE A 1190 -28.17 20.50 -34.55
C ILE A 1190 -27.98 21.72 -33.64
N ALA A 1191 -27.25 21.55 -32.54
CA ALA A 1191 -26.94 22.63 -31.63
C ALA A 1191 -26.04 23.72 -32.23
N ASN A 1192 -25.04 23.31 -33.02
CA ASN A 1192 -24.19 24.26 -33.74
C ASN A 1192 -24.99 25.06 -34.78
N LEU A 1193 -25.95 24.43 -35.46
CA LEU A 1193 -26.89 25.11 -36.36
C LEU A 1193 -27.76 26.13 -35.61
N SER A 1194 -28.25 25.79 -34.41
CA SER A 1194 -29.00 26.70 -33.52
C SER A 1194 -28.18 27.94 -33.14
N LYS A 1195 -26.91 27.77 -32.74
CA LYS A 1195 -25.98 28.88 -32.42
C LYS A 1195 -25.74 29.83 -33.60
N SER A 1196 -25.84 29.34 -34.84
CA SER A 1196 -25.54 30.11 -36.05
C SER A 1196 -26.67 31.03 -36.55
N TYR A 1197 -27.84 31.05 -35.88
CA TYR A 1197 -28.98 31.86 -36.29
C TYR A 1197 -28.80 33.36 -35.98
N GLN A 1198 -28.90 34.24 -36.98
CA GLN A 1198 -28.52 35.66 -36.89
C GLN A 1198 -29.69 36.68 -36.83
N GLY A 1199 -30.95 36.21 -36.81
CA GLY A 1199 -32.15 37.07 -36.75
C GLY A 1199 -33.12 36.90 -37.91
N PHE A 1200 -34.35 37.38 -37.73
CA PHE A 1200 -35.44 37.30 -38.71
C PHE A 1200 -35.54 38.56 -39.59
N SER A 1201 -35.60 39.76 -38.99
CA SER A 1201 -35.71 41.04 -39.72
C SER A 1201 -34.45 41.90 -39.65
N SER A 1202 -33.48 41.46 -38.84
CA SER A 1202 -32.14 42.03 -38.71
C SER A 1202 -31.08 40.93 -38.81
N ASN A 1203 -29.85 41.28 -39.22
CA ASN A 1203 -28.74 40.32 -39.41
C ASN A 1203 -27.78 40.30 -38.19
N ASN A 1204 -28.21 40.81 -37.04
CA ASN A 1204 -27.38 41.05 -35.85
C ASN A 1204 -28.15 40.83 -34.54
N SER A 1205 -29.12 39.91 -34.51
CA SER A 1205 -29.93 39.63 -33.31
C SER A 1205 -29.29 38.55 -32.44
N ASP A 1206 -29.01 38.88 -31.17
CA ASP A 1206 -28.47 37.95 -30.18
C ASP A 1206 -29.53 36.99 -29.66
N GLN A 1207 -30.79 37.42 -29.59
CA GLN A 1207 -31.95 36.57 -29.31
C GLN A 1207 -33.13 36.88 -30.24
N THR A 1208 -33.70 35.83 -30.85
CA THR A 1208 -34.88 35.95 -31.73
C THR A 1208 -36.00 35.05 -31.25
N VAL A 1209 -37.19 35.61 -31.04
CA VAL A 1209 -38.37 34.87 -30.55
C VAL A 1209 -39.57 35.18 -31.44
N PHE A 1210 -40.32 34.14 -31.83
CA PHE A 1210 -41.56 34.27 -32.59
C PHE A 1210 -42.73 33.94 -31.67
N ILE A 1211 -43.67 34.86 -31.54
CA ILE A 1211 -44.85 34.76 -30.69
C ILE A 1211 -46.06 34.78 -31.60
N TYR A 1212 -46.80 33.69 -31.62
CA TYR A 1212 -48.03 33.53 -32.38
C TYR A 1212 -49.22 33.51 -31.42
N LYS A 1213 -50.31 34.17 -31.80
CA LYS A 1213 -51.59 34.08 -31.10
C LYS A 1213 -52.65 33.61 -32.08
N ILE A 1214 -53.22 32.44 -31.83
CA ILE A 1214 -54.44 31.95 -32.48
C ILE A 1214 -55.61 32.38 -31.60
N GLY A 1215 -56.60 33.02 -32.19
CA GLY A 1215 -57.79 33.46 -31.46
C GLY A 1215 -58.85 34.02 -32.41
N LYS A 1216 -59.96 34.50 -31.85
CA LYS A 1216 -61.10 35.02 -32.61
C LYS A 1216 -60.80 36.31 -33.38
#